data_AF-A0A7X5FSU6-F1
#
_entry.id   AF-A0A7X5FSU6-F1
#
_cell.length_a   1.000
_cell.length_b   1.000
_cell.length_c   1.000
_cell.angle_alpha   90.00
_cell.angle_beta   90.00
_cell.angle_gamma   90.00
#
_symmetry.space_group_name_H-M   'P 1'
#
loop_
_entity.id
_entity.type
_entity.pdbx_description
1 polymer ?
#
loop_
_entity_poly.entity_id
_entity_poly.type
_entity_poly.pdbx_seq_one_letter_code
_entity_poly.pdbx_strand_id
1 'polypeptide(L)'
;MFSKIKKFFGASSQASENIINISDALAWIKTYKKAERFDLAIMATKELTLKCRTGITYYENALRKIAVLRNSNIEKIADKAKEKHRKIDIILIRLYKELNNLEKIIVQIEKEKLDKQAVEEQKAQKIKFQFHSQEIKEILDKKDYAHALSLAKKLVSDFPNEKGVIQILTKTQKLYDKTKVKQEENNIKDDKLKKILKEVGVEMPDLKGKNDIPFLKRISLLIKNFGIKNLEKKEYIKRQRALKDIERLLTQSETINNISDENSNNELLSIMHNGLTKDIKDFSLQGFDFFGKILGKDKIVGDTFGYHKEGNKTLFYIGDATGHGVQAGFTVALLSKIFFEFSKKAQGFQEFFVTLNNELKQKLKGRIFVTSVFFELEATSNKLSFIGAGHDPMLLYRKKTNSVEKIIPGGLALGVRLIPNISSVKIKEIEMMEGDVLFGYTDGIIEAKDTSNTMYGLERMEKSFKTHASKYAHIPERIYEYMMQDVNEFRGSVAFEDDVSFFIFSRNTAKDLITNKTELDALLKEMDIKKTNAKEVDFTNKTKQEIIETIKKERHERELKIRLDRLERLYKMEEFTKLKQEVYLYFREGYIHDRMRFYLEKALENEQKSIMKKQDEKLKRKYELLEELYKKGEYELVIKETIDILFKNGKI
;
A
#
# COMPACT_ATOMS: atom_id res chain seq x y z
N MET A 1 -58.45 0.84 -9.55
CA MET A 1 -56.98 0.97 -9.64
C MET A 1 -56.40 0.18 -10.82
N PHE A 2 -56.85 -1.05 -11.09
CA PHE A 2 -56.40 -1.84 -12.26
C PHE A 2 -56.86 -1.33 -13.64
N SER A 3 -57.89 -0.49 -13.76
CA SER A 3 -58.29 0.10 -15.05
C SER A 3 -57.54 1.38 -15.44
N LYS A 4 -56.88 2.07 -14.50
CA LYS A 4 -56.10 3.30 -14.78
C LYS A 4 -54.64 3.02 -15.20
N ILE A 5 -54.18 1.78 -15.12
CA ILE A 5 -52.83 1.37 -15.55
C ILE A 5 -52.82 0.95 -17.04
N LYS A 6 -53.99 0.63 -17.62
CA LYS A 6 -54.11 0.17 -19.01
C LYS A 6 -53.79 1.24 -20.08
N LYS A 7 -53.71 2.53 -19.68
CA LYS A 7 -53.44 3.65 -20.61
C LYS A 7 -51.97 4.02 -20.77
N PHE A 8 -51.06 3.44 -19.98
CA PHE A 8 -49.62 3.72 -20.10
C PHE A 8 -48.90 2.82 -21.13
N PHE A 9 -49.59 1.84 -21.71
CA PHE A 9 -49.06 0.88 -22.69
C PHE A 9 -49.58 1.10 -24.12
N GLY A 10 -49.99 2.32 -24.46
CA GLY A 10 -50.44 2.66 -25.81
C GLY A 10 -49.39 3.45 -26.59
N ALA A 11 -48.34 2.79 -27.09
CA ALA A 11 -47.69 3.10 -28.38
C ALA A 11 -46.48 2.18 -28.66
N SER A 12 -46.72 1.25 -29.57
CA SER A 12 -45.78 0.71 -30.58
C SER A 12 -44.34 0.34 -30.19
N SER A 13 -44.10 -0.96 -29.94
CA SER A 13 -43.39 -1.81 -30.92
C SER A 13 -43.59 -3.28 -30.55
N GLN A 14 -43.83 -4.09 -31.57
CA GLN A 14 -44.33 -5.46 -31.53
C GLN A 14 -43.57 -6.43 -30.61
N ALA A 15 -44.34 -7.39 -30.09
CA ALA A 15 -43.95 -8.63 -29.41
C ALA A 15 -43.54 -8.53 -27.92
N SER A 16 -44.49 -8.18 -27.05
CA SER A 16 -44.54 -8.79 -25.72
C SER A 16 -45.94 -9.34 -25.48
N GLU A 17 -46.09 -10.64 -25.74
CA GLU A 17 -47.28 -11.38 -25.31
C GLU A 17 -47.46 -11.19 -23.81
N ASN A 18 -48.69 -10.92 -23.41
CA ASN A 18 -49.10 -10.61 -22.05
C ASN A 18 -48.59 -11.67 -21.06
N ILE A 19 -47.53 -11.35 -20.31
CA ILE A 19 -47.10 -12.12 -19.16
C ILE A 19 -48.09 -11.83 -18.03
N ILE A 20 -49.09 -12.70 -17.88
CA ILE A 20 -50.15 -12.55 -16.88
C ILE A 20 -49.75 -13.23 -15.56
N ASN A 21 -48.79 -14.16 -15.58
CA ASN A 21 -48.37 -14.94 -14.41
C ASN A 21 -46.83 -15.10 -14.32
N ILE A 22 -46.30 -15.22 -13.09
CA ILE A 22 -44.86 -15.38 -12.81
C ILE A 22 -44.30 -16.66 -13.48
N SER A 23 -45.13 -17.69 -13.65
CA SER A 23 -44.79 -18.92 -14.37
C SER A 23 -44.38 -18.68 -15.82
N ASP A 24 -45.04 -17.74 -16.49
CA ASP A 24 -44.84 -17.48 -17.92
C ASP A 24 -43.55 -16.66 -18.09
N ALA A 25 -43.28 -15.74 -17.17
CA ALA A 25 -42.02 -15.01 -17.11
C ALA A 25 -40.81 -15.95 -16.90
N LEU A 26 -40.96 -16.97 -16.04
CA LEU A 26 -39.94 -17.99 -15.81
C LEU A 26 -39.68 -18.85 -17.06
N ALA A 27 -40.71 -19.13 -17.87
CA ALA A 27 -40.56 -19.82 -19.14
C ALA A 27 -39.73 -18.99 -20.14
N TRP A 28 -39.99 -17.68 -20.23
CA TRP A 28 -39.20 -16.77 -21.06
C TRP A 28 -37.73 -16.68 -20.65
N ILE A 29 -37.43 -16.61 -19.35
CA ILE A 29 -36.05 -16.64 -18.84
C ILE A 29 -35.34 -17.94 -19.28
N LYS A 30 -36.02 -19.09 -19.23
CA LYS A 30 -35.48 -20.36 -19.73
C LYS A 30 -35.25 -20.34 -21.24
N THR A 31 -36.12 -19.69 -22.02
CA THR A 31 -35.95 -19.54 -23.47
C THR A 31 -34.74 -18.66 -23.81
N TYR A 32 -34.57 -17.51 -23.14
CA TYR A 32 -33.39 -16.65 -23.34
C TYR A 32 -32.08 -17.35 -22.96
N LYS A 33 -32.12 -18.16 -21.90
CA LYS A 33 -31.00 -19.00 -21.48
C LYS A 33 -30.64 -20.06 -22.54
N LYS A 34 -31.63 -20.75 -23.11
CA LYS A 34 -31.43 -21.72 -24.21
C LYS A 34 -30.91 -21.06 -25.49
N ALA A 35 -31.34 -19.83 -25.77
CA ALA A 35 -30.84 -19.05 -26.90
C ALA A 35 -29.49 -18.36 -26.61
N GLU A 36 -28.85 -18.65 -25.48
CA GLU A 36 -27.54 -18.14 -25.07
C GLU A 36 -27.46 -16.60 -24.96
N ARG A 37 -28.61 -15.93 -24.86
CA ARG A 37 -28.70 -14.49 -24.62
C ARG A 37 -28.71 -14.22 -23.12
N PHE A 38 -27.60 -14.56 -22.46
CA PHE A 38 -27.47 -14.53 -21.00
C PHE A 38 -27.78 -13.15 -20.38
N ASP A 39 -27.38 -12.05 -21.04
CA ASP A 39 -27.63 -10.69 -20.55
C ASP A 39 -29.12 -10.34 -20.49
N LEU A 40 -29.88 -10.74 -21.50
CA LEU A 40 -31.33 -10.56 -21.53
C LEU A 40 -32.02 -11.43 -20.48
N ALA A 41 -31.54 -12.66 -20.29
CA ALA A 41 -32.06 -13.55 -19.25
C ALA A 41 -31.81 -12.99 -17.83
N ILE A 42 -30.63 -12.42 -17.57
CA ILE A 42 -30.28 -11.78 -16.30
C ILE A 42 -31.16 -10.55 -16.07
N MET A 43 -31.30 -9.68 -17.07
CA MET A 43 -32.12 -8.47 -16.98
C MET A 43 -33.58 -8.80 -16.67
N ALA A 44 -34.17 -9.75 -17.40
CA ALA A 44 -35.54 -10.20 -17.17
C ALA A 44 -35.73 -10.80 -15.77
N THR A 45 -34.75 -11.58 -15.29
CA THR A 45 -34.79 -12.16 -13.93
C THR A 45 -34.72 -11.07 -12.85
N LYS A 46 -33.87 -10.06 -13.01
CA LYS A 46 -33.76 -8.92 -12.07
C LYS A 46 -35.05 -8.11 -12.00
N GLU A 47 -35.69 -7.85 -13.14
CA GLU A 47 -36.95 -7.11 -13.19
C GLU A 47 -38.07 -7.86 -12.45
N LEU A 48 -38.15 -9.18 -12.63
CA LEU A 48 -39.14 -10.02 -11.96
C LEU A 48 -38.91 -10.09 -10.44
N THR A 49 -37.65 -10.21 -10.00
CA THR A 49 -37.25 -10.12 -8.59
C THR A 49 -37.70 -8.80 -7.96
N LEU A 50 -37.52 -7.68 -8.66
CA LEU A 50 -37.94 -6.36 -8.17
C LEU A 50 -39.47 -6.26 -8.01
N LYS A 51 -40.23 -6.81 -8.98
CA LYS A 51 -41.70 -6.86 -8.91
C LYS A 51 -42.18 -7.72 -7.73
N CYS A 52 -41.55 -8.88 -7.49
CA CYS A 52 -41.85 -9.73 -6.34
C CYS A 52 -41.61 -9.01 -5.00
N ARG A 53 -40.45 -8.35 -4.84
CA ARG A 53 -40.14 -7.58 -3.63
C ARG A 53 -41.14 -6.44 -3.39
N THR A 54 -41.52 -5.74 -4.45
CA THR A 54 -42.52 -4.66 -4.35
C THR A 54 -43.89 -5.19 -3.93
N GLY A 55 -44.30 -6.34 -4.46
CA GLY A 55 -45.53 -7.02 -4.06
C GLY A 55 -45.53 -7.45 -2.59
N ILE A 56 -44.42 -8.01 -2.11
CA ILE A 56 -44.23 -8.38 -0.69
C ILE A 56 -44.45 -7.15 0.19
N THR A 57 -43.74 -6.06 -0.06
CA THR A 57 -43.85 -4.82 0.72
C THR A 57 -45.29 -4.28 0.74
N TYR A 58 -46.01 -4.36 -0.38
CA TYR A 58 -47.41 -3.94 -0.46
C TYR A 58 -48.31 -4.77 0.47
N TYR A 59 -48.18 -6.10 0.45
CA TYR A 59 -49.00 -7.00 1.25
C TYR A 59 -48.64 -6.97 2.74
N GLU A 60 -47.37 -6.82 3.09
CA GLU A 60 -46.95 -6.58 4.49
C GLU A 60 -47.57 -5.29 5.06
N ASN A 61 -47.58 -4.21 4.27
CA ASN A 61 -48.22 -2.97 4.67
C ASN A 61 -49.75 -3.13 4.79
N ALA A 62 -50.38 -3.95 3.94
CA ALA A 62 -51.79 -4.28 4.06
C ALA A 62 -52.08 -5.07 5.34
N LEU A 63 -51.23 -6.03 5.74
CA LEU A 63 -51.35 -6.76 7.01
C LEU A 63 -51.29 -5.82 8.21
N ARG A 64 -50.36 -4.85 8.21
CA ARG A 64 -50.26 -3.84 9.28
C ARG A 64 -51.57 -3.07 9.47
N LYS A 65 -52.21 -2.66 8.37
CA LYS A 65 -53.51 -1.97 8.41
C LYS A 65 -54.64 -2.88 8.88
N ILE A 66 -54.62 -4.15 8.48
CA ILE A 66 -55.64 -5.14 8.88
C ILE A 66 -55.48 -5.55 10.35
N ALA A 67 -54.27 -5.56 10.89
CA ALA A 67 -54.01 -5.85 12.30
C ALA A 67 -54.74 -4.87 13.24
N VAL A 68 -54.80 -3.59 12.87
CA VAL A 68 -55.56 -2.56 13.61
C VAL A 68 -57.06 -2.89 13.61
N LEU A 69 -57.61 -3.31 12.46
CA LEU A 69 -59.01 -3.67 12.33
C LEU A 69 -59.36 -4.99 13.04
N ARG A 70 -58.38 -5.88 13.23
CA ARG A 70 -58.51 -7.16 13.96
C ARG A 70 -58.77 -6.94 15.45
N ASN A 71 -58.25 -5.85 16.01
CA ASN A 71 -58.39 -5.49 17.42
C ASN A 71 -59.62 -4.58 17.67
N SER A 72 -60.51 -4.45 16.69
CA SER A 72 -61.76 -3.69 16.85
C SER A 72 -62.74 -4.43 17.76
N ASN A 73 -63.46 -3.69 18.61
CA ASN A 73 -64.52 -4.21 19.49
C ASN A 73 -65.80 -4.63 18.73
N ILE A 74 -65.83 -4.50 17.40
CA ILE A 74 -66.95 -4.90 16.55
C ILE A 74 -66.64 -6.28 15.93
N GLU A 75 -67.28 -7.31 16.47
CA GLU A 75 -67.02 -8.73 16.16
C GLU A 75 -67.05 -9.05 14.66
N LYS A 76 -68.08 -8.59 13.94
CA LYS A 76 -68.18 -8.77 12.46
C LYS A 76 -67.02 -8.15 11.68
N ILE A 77 -66.42 -7.05 12.17
CA ILE A 77 -65.28 -6.39 11.52
C ILE A 77 -64.00 -7.14 11.86
N ALA A 78 -63.83 -7.55 13.12
CA ALA A 78 -62.69 -8.33 13.57
C ALA A 78 -62.59 -9.67 12.82
N ASP A 79 -63.71 -10.36 12.60
CA ASP A 79 -63.70 -11.65 11.90
C ASP A 79 -63.45 -11.53 10.40
N LYS A 80 -64.03 -10.53 9.73
CA LYS A 80 -63.68 -10.20 8.34
C LYS A 80 -62.20 -9.80 8.20
N ALA A 81 -61.63 -9.11 9.20
CA ALA A 81 -60.22 -8.76 9.24
C ALA A 81 -59.33 -10.01 9.41
N LYS A 82 -59.69 -10.96 10.29
CA LYS A 82 -59.00 -12.25 10.45
C LYS A 82 -59.00 -13.07 9.15
N GLU A 83 -60.12 -13.12 8.44
CA GLU A 83 -60.23 -13.85 7.17
C GLU A 83 -59.32 -13.22 6.09
N LYS A 84 -59.33 -11.89 5.95
CA LYS A 84 -58.44 -11.18 5.03
C LYS A 84 -56.96 -11.32 5.40
N HIS A 85 -56.64 -11.32 6.69
CA HIS A 85 -55.28 -11.56 7.17
C HIS A 85 -54.76 -12.93 6.71
N ARG A 86 -55.54 -14.00 6.93
CA ARG A 86 -55.18 -15.36 6.47
C ARG A 86 -54.96 -15.43 4.95
N LYS A 87 -55.81 -14.77 4.16
CA LYS A 87 -55.66 -14.73 2.69
C LYS A 87 -54.37 -14.02 2.26
N ILE A 88 -53.99 -12.94 2.94
CA ILE A 88 -52.76 -12.21 2.62
C ILE A 88 -51.51 -12.98 3.06
N ASP A 89 -51.54 -13.64 4.23
CA ASP A 89 -50.43 -14.49 4.68
C ASP A 89 -50.10 -15.60 3.66
N ILE A 90 -51.13 -16.25 3.10
CA ILE A 90 -50.95 -17.26 2.05
C ILE A 90 -50.27 -16.67 0.80
N ILE A 91 -50.63 -15.45 0.41
CA ILE A 91 -50.04 -14.75 -0.74
C ILE A 91 -48.57 -14.39 -0.45
N LEU A 92 -48.26 -13.89 0.75
CA LEU A 92 -46.89 -13.55 1.15
C LEU A 92 -45.98 -14.77 1.17
N ILE A 93 -46.43 -15.89 1.75
CA ILE A 93 -45.67 -17.15 1.76
C ILE A 93 -45.31 -17.58 0.33
N ARG A 94 -46.27 -17.45 -0.61
CA ARG A 94 -46.03 -17.76 -2.03
C ARG A 94 -45.01 -16.79 -2.66
N LEU A 95 -45.13 -15.49 -2.43
CA LEU A 95 -44.22 -14.49 -2.99
C LEU A 95 -42.79 -14.64 -2.46
N TYR A 96 -42.60 -14.91 -1.17
CA TYR A 96 -41.26 -15.18 -0.62
C TYR A 96 -40.62 -16.44 -1.21
N LYS A 97 -41.42 -17.49 -1.44
CA LYS A 97 -40.95 -18.72 -2.07
C LYS A 97 -40.47 -18.46 -3.51
N GLU A 98 -41.23 -17.67 -4.28
CA GLU A 98 -40.85 -17.30 -5.65
C GLU A 98 -39.63 -16.38 -5.68
N LEU A 99 -39.50 -15.45 -4.74
CA LEU A 99 -38.33 -14.58 -4.64
C LEU A 99 -37.03 -15.38 -4.48
N ASN A 100 -37.03 -16.35 -3.56
CA ASN A 100 -35.88 -17.22 -3.32
C ASN A 100 -35.54 -18.08 -4.56
N ASN A 101 -36.55 -18.51 -5.32
CA ASN A 101 -36.34 -19.25 -6.57
C ASN A 101 -35.66 -18.38 -7.64
N LEU A 102 -36.10 -17.14 -7.81
CA LEU A 102 -35.52 -16.19 -8.77
C LEU A 102 -34.06 -15.84 -8.43
N GLU A 103 -33.75 -15.67 -7.14
CA GLU A 103 -32.39 -15.42 -6.66
C GLU A 103 -31.44 -16.60 -6.91
N LYS A 104 -31.94 -17.84 -6.94
CA LYS A 104 -31.14 -19.01 -7.33
C LYS A 104 -30.91 -19.07 -8.85
N ILE A 105 -31.93 -18.75 -9.63
CA ILE A 105 -31.88 -18.80 -11.09
C ILE A 105 -30.86 -17.79 -11.64
N ILE A 106 -30.82 -16.57 -11.09
CA ILE A 106 -29.89 -15.54 -11.57
C ILE A 106 -28.42 -15.94 -11.38
N VAL A 107 -28.08 -16.51 -10.22
CA VAL A 107 -26.71 -17.00 -9.92
C VAL A 107 -26.31 -18.10 -10.90
N GLN A 108 -27.24 -19.00 -11.24
CA GLN A 108 -26.99 -20.06 -12.19
C GLN A 108 -26.71 -19.52 -13.61
N ILE A 109 -27.48 -18.52 -14.07
CA ILE A 109 -27.31 -17.92 -15.41
C ILE A 109 -25.97 -17.18 -15.51
N GLU A 110 -25.57 -16.45 -14.46
CA GLU A 110 -24.28 -15.74 -14.42
C GLU A 110 -23.08 -16.70 -14.48
N LYS A 111 -23.16 -17.83 -13.79
CA LYS A 111 -22.11 -18.86 -13.84
C LYS A 111 -21.95 -19.47 -15.23
N GLU A 112 -23.04 -19.84 -15.87
CA GLU A 112 -23.00 -20.45 -17.22
C GLU A 112 -22.48 -19.47 -18.30
N LYS A 113 -22.73 -18.16 -18.15
CA LYS A 113 -22.16 -17.13 -19.02
C LYS A 113 -20.63 -17.10 -18.95
N LEU A 114 -20.07 -17.14 -17.74
CA LEU A 114 -18.62 -17.11 -17.49
C LEU A 114 -17.92 -18.36 -18.04
N ASP A 115 -18.51 -19.54 -17.80
CA ASP A 115 -17.96 -20.82 -18.29
C ASP A 115 -17.88 -20.83 -19.83
N LYS A 116 -18.88 -20.25 -20.52
CA LYS A 116 -18.89 -20.20 -21.99
C LYS A 116 -17.86 -19.20 -22.57
N GLN A 117 -17.71 -18.03 -21.95
CA GLN A 117 -16.69 -17.05 -22.35
C GLN A 117 -15.28 -17.64 -22.26
N ALA A 118 -14.99 -18.41 -21.21
CA ALA A 118 -13.70 -19.08 -21.04
C ALA A 118 -13.41 -20.11 -22.16
N VAL A 119 -14.42 -20.83 -22.63
CA VAL A 119 -14.29 -21.81 -23.72
C VAL A 119 -14.03 -21.14 -25.08
N GLU A 120 -14.68 -20.00 -25.36
CA GLU A 120 -14.47 -19.24 -26.60
C GLU A 120 -13.08 -18.57 -26.63
N GLU A 121 -12.61 -18.03 -25.51
CA GLU A 121 -11.26 -17.48 -25.38
C GLU A 121 -10.18 -18.56 -25.59
N GLN A 122 -10.36 -19.77 -25.05
CA GLN A 122 -9.43 -20.88 -25.31
C GLN A 122 -9.36 -21.28 -26.78
N LYS A 123 -10.51 -21.31 -27.50
CA LYS A 123 -10.52 -21.60 -28.94
C LYS A 123 -9.80 -20.52 -29.74
N ALA A 124 -10.01 -19.23 -29.42
CA ALA A 124 -9.34 -18.13 -30.09
C ALA A 124 -7.82 -18.12 -29.85
N GLN A 125 -7.37 -18.47 -28.64
CA GLN A 125 -5.94 -18.60 -28.32
C GLN A 125 -5.27 -19.72 -29.12
N LYS A 126 -5.95 -20.87 -29.29
CA LYS A 126 -5.42 -22.01 -30.04
C LYS A 126 -5.21 -21.70 -31.53
N ILE A 127 -6.11 -20.92 -32.14
CA ILE A 127 -5.98 -20.49 -33.55
C ILE A 127 -4.80 -19.53 -33.72
N LYS A 128 -4.65 -18.53 -32.83
CA LYS A 128 -3.50 -17.60 -32.86
C LYS A 128 -2.17 -18.31 -32.69
N PHE A 129 -2.10 -19.32 -31.81
CA PHE A 129 -0.89 -20.11 -31.61
C PHE A 129 -0.47 -20.88 -32.89
N GLN A 130 -1.43 -21.44 -33.64
CA GLN A 130 -1.14 -22.13 -34.90
C GLN A 130 -0.54 -21.19 -35.95
N PHE A 131 -1.08 -19.98 -36.07
CA PHE A 131 -0.61 -18.97 -37.03
C PHE A 131 0.86 -18.55 -36.76
N HIS A 132 1.18 -18.13 -35.54
CA HIS A 132 2.55 -17.71 -35.20
C HIS A 132 3.56 -18.87 -35.24
N SER A 133 3.12 -20.11 -34.95
CA SER A 133 3.99 -21.29 -35.06
C SER A 133 4.41 -21.57 -36.50
N GLN A 134 3.58 -21.20 -37.48
CA GLN A 134 3.86 -21.37 -38.90
C GLN A 134 4.83 -20.29 -39.41
N GLU A 135 4.63 -19.04 -38.99
CA GLU A 135 5.52 -17.91 -39.29
C GLU A 135 6.98 -18.17 -38.83
N ILE A 136 7.16 -18.71 -37.63
CA ILE A 136 8.51 -19.04 -37.11
C ILE A 136 9.19 -20.13 -37.96
N LYS A 137 8.42 -21.11 -38.49
CA LYS A 137 9.00 -22.14 -39.36
C LYS A 137 9.52 -21.54 -40.67
N GLU A 138 8.78 -20.63 -41.28
CA GLU A 138 9.21 -19.96 -42.53
C GLU A 138 10.50 -19.13 -42.35
N ILE A 139 10.67 -18.50 -41.18
CA ILE A 139 11.89 -17.72 -40.86
C ILE A 139 13.09 -18.64 -40.60
N LEU A 140 12.86 -19.79 -39.95
CA LEU A 140 13.90 -20.81 -39.76
C LEU A 140 14.41 -21.36 -41.10
N ASP A 141 13.53 -21.53 -42.09
CA ASP A 141 13.93 -21.98 -43.44
C ASP A 141 14.80 -20.94 -44.18
N LYS A 142 14.61 -19.65 -43.86
CA LYS A 142 15.45 -18.53 -44.35
C LYS A 142 16.79 -18.38 -43.61
N LYS A 143 17.09 -19.25 -42.64
CA LYS A 143 18.34 -19.27 -41.83
C LYS A 143 18.59 -18.02 -40.97
N ASP A 144 17.58 -17.19 -40.73
CA ASP A 144 17.66 -16.07 -39.78
C ASP A 144 17.33 -16.53 -38.35
N TYR A 145 18.31 -17.20 -37.72
CA TYR A 145 18.12 -17.82 -36.42
C TYR A 145 17.98 -16.81 -35.27
N ALA A 146 18.49 -15.60 -35.41
CA ALA A 146 18.37 -14.56 -34.39
C ALA A 146 16.94 -13.98 -34.35
N HIS A 147 16.35 -13.72 -35.52
CA HIS A 147 14.97 -13.26 -35.63
C HIS A 147 13.99 -14.37 -35.23
N ALA A 148 14.19 -15.60 -35.72
CA ALA A 148 13.39 -16.75 -35.31
C ALA A 148 13.43 -16.94 -33.78
N LEU A 149 14.57 -16.72 -33.13
CA LEU A 149 14.70 -16.87 -31.68
C LEU A 149 13.96 -15.77 -30.92
N SER A 150 13.99 -14.53 -31.42
CA SER A 150 13.23 -13.41 -30.86
C SER A 150 11.72 -13.69 -30.89
N LEU A 151 11.21 -14.15 -32.04
CA LEU A 151 9.79 -14.50 -32.21
C LEU A 151 9.41 -15.74 -31.39
N ALA A 152 10.26 -16.76 -31.30
CA ALA A 152 10.02 -17.91 -30.45
C ALA A 152 9.98 -17.55 -28.95
N LYS A 153 10.82 -16.61 -28.49
CA LYS A 153 10.77 -16.09 -27.11
C LYS A 153 9.49 -15.29 -26.86
N LYS A 154 9.05 -14.50 -27.85
CA LYS A 154 7.77 -13.79 -27.79
C LYS A 154 6.59 -14.77 -27.73
N LEU A 155 6.62 -15.85 -28.50
CA LEU A 155 5.60 -16.91 -28.49
C LEU A 155 5.46 -17.58 -27.11
N VAL A 156 6.57 -17.74 -26.38
CA VAL A 156 6.58 -18.27 -25.00
C VAL A 156 5.90 -17.33 -24.01
N SER A 157 6.11 -16.02 -24.20
CA SER A 157 5.43 -15.00 -23.40
C SER A 157 3.92 -14.95 -23.72
N ASP A 158 3.56 -15.08 -24.98
CA ASP A 158 2.18 -14.94 -25.45
C ASP A 158 1.33 -16.21 -25.19
N PHE A 159 1.95 -17.40 -25.16
CA PHE A 159 1.26 -18.70 -24.97
C PHE A 159 2.02 -19.64 -24.00
N PRO A 160 2.17 -19.28 -22.71
CA PRO A 160 3.03 -20.00 -21.76
C PRO A 160 2.59 -21.44 -21.45
N ASN A 161 1.31 -21.79 -21.72
CA ASN A 161 0.72 -23.08 -21.37
C ASN A 161 0.59 -24.06 -22.56
N GLU A 162 1.03 -23.68 -23.76
CA GLU A 162 0.94 -24.52 -24.96
C GLU A 162 2.15 -25.45 -25.09
N LYS A 163 1.91 -26.78 -25.11
CA LYS A 163 2.98 -27.80 -25.06
C LYS A 163 3.97 -27.73 -26.23
N GLY A 164 3.54 -27.20 -27.38
CA GLY A 164 4.39 -27.09 -28.59
C GLY A 164 5.39 -25.93 -28.55
N VAL A 165 5.20 -24.93 -27.68
CA VAL A 165 5.99 -23.69 -27.66
C VAL A 165 7.42 -23.93 -27.22
N ILE A 166 7.61 -24.76 -26.18
CA ILE A 166 8.93 -25.12 -25.66
C ILE A 166 9.74 -25.89 -26.72
N GLN A 167 9.09 -26.72 -27.53
CA GLN A 167 9.74 -27.47 -28.61
C GLN A 167 10.25 -26.54 -29.71
N ILE A 168 9.43 -25.55 -30.12
CA ILE A 168 9.82 -24.53 -31.11
C ILE A 168 11.00 -23.69 -30.57
N LEU A 169 10.89 -23.18 -29.35
CA LEU A 169 11.97 -22.41 -28.71
C LEU A 169 13.28 -23.20 -28.63
N THR A 170 13.21 -24.46 -28.18
CA THR A 170 14.39 -25.31 -28.02
C THR A 170 15.07 -25.61 -29.35
N LYS A 171 14.28 -25.87 -30.41
CA LYS A 171 14.80 -26.11 -31.76
C LYS A 171 15.50 -24.86 -32.30
N THR A 172 14.90 -23.69 -32.14
CA THR A 172 15.45 -22.40 -32.61
C THR A 172 16.70 -21.99 -31.82
N GLN A 173 16.68 -22.16 -30.50
CA GLN A 173 17.81 -21.87 -29.61
C GLN A 173 19.03 -22.75 -29.95
N LYS A 174 18.83 -24.05 -30.20
CA LYS A 174 19.92 -24.95 -30.61
C LYS A 174 20.58 -24.53 -31.93
N LEU A 175 19.81 -24.05 -32.91
CA LEU A 175 20.35 -23.58 -34.20
C LEU A 175 21.13 -22.26 -34.05
N TYR A 176 20.65 -21.36 -33.20
CA TYR A 176 21.33 -20.11 -32.83
C TYR A 176 22.62 -20.35 -32.04
N ASP A 177 22.61 -21.26 -31.07
CA ASP A 177 23.78 -21.56 -30.25
C ASP A 177 24.88 -22.25 -31.09
N LYS A 178 24.52 -23.10 -32.06
CA LYS A 178 25.47 -23.73 -32.98
C LYS A 178 26.19 -22.72 -33.89
N THR A 179 25.54 -21.60 -34.21
CA THR A 179 26.16 -20.49 -34.97
C THR A 179 27.03 -19.61 -34.08
N LYS A 180 26.68 -19.48 -32.79
CA LYS A 180 27.41 -18.68 -31.79
C LYS A 180 28.67 -19.36 -31.22
N VAL A 181 28.65 -20.70 -31.12
CA VAL A 181 29.77 -21.51 -30.60
C VAL A 181 31.04 -21.41 -31.45
N LYS A 182 30.95 -20.97 -32.71
CA LYS A 182 32.14 -20.73 -33.56
C LYS A 182 32.92 -19.43 -33.24
N GLN A 183 32.38 -18.50 -32.43
CA GLN A 183 32.96 -17.15 -32.34
C GLN A 183 33.60 -16.77 -30.99
N GLU A 184 33.33 -17.44 -29.87
CA GLU A 184 33.72 -16.89 -28.56
C GLU A 184 34.09 -17.96 -27.54
N GLU A 185 35.07 -18.81 -27.85
CA GLU A 185 35.44 -19.93 -26.98
C GLU A 185 36.48 -19.64 -25.89
N ASN A 186 36.97 -18.41 -25.65
CA ASN A 186 37.86 -18.20 -24.49
C ASN A 186 37.74 -16.78 -23.86
N ASN A 187 37.48 -16.72 -22.53
CA ASN A 187 37.83 -15.65 -21.56
C ASN A 187 36.82 -14.57 -21.04
N ILE A 188 35.47 -14.68 -21.10
CA ILE A 188 34.60 -13.51 -20.70
C ILE A 188 33.54 -13.76 -19.59
N LYS A 189 33.38 -14.96 -19.02
CA LYS A 189 32.20 -15.23 -18.15
C LYS A 189 32.30 -14.80 -16.68
N ASP A 190 33.47 -14.80 -16.07
CA ASP A 190 33.56 -14.45 -14.64
C ASP A 190 33.62 -12.94 -14.37
N ASP A 191 34.20 -12.16 -15.29
CA ASP A 191 34.29 -10.70 -15.13
C ASP A 191 32.97 -9.97 -15.41
N LYS A 192 32.13 -10.50 -16.31
CA LYS A 192 30.84 -9.85 -16.63
C LYS A 192 29.86 -9.89 -15.47
N LEU A 193 29.81 -10.97 -14.70
CA LEU A 193 28.84 -11.10 -13.62
C LEU A 193 29.21 -10.24 -12.40
N LYS A 194 30.51 -10.14 -12.09
CA LYS A 194 31.01 -9.21 -11.07
C LYS A 194 30.76 -7.75 -11.46
N LYS A 195 30.93 -7.41 -12.74
CA LYS A 195 30.68 -6.06 -13.26
C LYS A 195 29.20 -5.68 -13.21
N ILE A 196 28.30 -6.60 -13.58
CA ILE A 196 26.85 -6.39 -13.51
C ILE A 196 26.36 -6.26 -12.06
N LEU A 197 26.90 -7.02 -11.11
CA LEU A 197 26.50 -6.90 -9.70
C LEU A 197 26.96 -5.58 -9.07
N LYS A 198 28.12 -5.07 -9.52
CA LYS A 198 28.64 -3.75 -9.12
C LYS A 198 27.85 -2.60 -9.76
N GLU A 199 27.45 -2.74 -11.01
CA GLU A 199 26.60 -1.75 -11.73
C GLU A 199 25.16 -1.67 -11.19
N VAL A 200 24.68 -2.71 -10.50
CA VAL A 200 23.34 -2.77 -9.89
C VAL A 200 23.39 -2.45 -8.37
N GLY A 201 24.55 -2.02 -7.85
CA GLY A 201 24.70 -1.48 -6.48
C GLY A 201 24.60 -2.51 -5.35
N VAL A 202 24.93 -3.78 -5.61
CA VAL A 202 24.91 -4.84 -4.61
C VAL A 202 26.34 -5.18 -4.18
N GLU A 203 26.77 -4.71 -3.01
CA GLU A 203 27.94 -5.27 -2.34
C GLU A 203 27.56 -6.58 -1.64
N MET A 204 28.30 -7.65 -1.94
CA MET A 204 28.17 -8.91 -1.21
C MET A 204 28.85 -8.76 0.15
N PRO A 205 28.17 -9.05 1.28
CA PRO A 205 28.83 -9.05 2.57
C PRO A 205 29.81 -10.22 2.62
N ASP A 206 31.07 -9.94 2.91
CA ASP A 206 32.12 -10.94 3.01
C ASP A 206 32.01 -11.66 4.35
N LEU A 207 31.13 -12.66 4.42
CA LEU A 207 30.95 -13.49 5.60
C LEU A 207 31.90 -14.68 5.55
N LYS A 208 33.14 -14.46 5.98
CA LYS A 208 33.99 -15.55 6.47
C LYS A 208 33.31 -16.16 7.70
N GLY A 209 32.88 -17.41 7.58
CA GLY A 209 32.48 -18.23 8.73
C GLY A 209 30.97 -18.41 8.91
N LYS A 210 30.37 -19.28 8.10
CA LYS A 210 29.40 -20.33 8.49
C LYS A 210 28.90 -20.97 7.19
N ASN A 211 29.48 -22.13 6.88
CA ASN A 211 28.91 -23.06 5.92
C ASN A 211 27.54 -23.52 6.44
N ASP A 212 26.60 -23.74 5.52
CA ASP A 212 25.24 -24.30 5.71
C ASP A 212 24.05 -23.33 5.67
N ILE A 213 24.05 -22.40 4.70
CA ILE A 213 22.77 -21.91 4.13
C ILE A 213 22.84 -22.01 2.60
N PRO A 214 21.96 -22.81 1.95
CA PRO A 214 21.91 -22.90 0.49
C PRO A 214 21.66 -21.55 -0.18
N PHE A 215 22.35 -21.27 -1.29
CA PHE A 215 22.30 -20.03 -2.07
C PHE A 215 20.87 -19.53 -2.37
N LEU A 216 19.95 -20.44 -2.69
CA LEU A 216 18.54 -20.12 -2.96
C LEU A 216 17.74 -19.68 -1.72
N LYS A 217 18.16 -20.11 -0.52
CA LYS A 217 17.56 -19.68 0.76
C LYS A 217 18.09 -18.32 1.21
N ARG A 218 19.32 -17.96 0.83
CA ARG A 218 19.85 -16.59 0.95
C ARG A 218 19.10 -15.62 0.02
N ILE A 219 18.74 -16.09 -1.18
CA ILE A 219 17.89 -15.34 -2.13
C ILE A 219 16.44 -15.20 -1.61
N SER A 220 15.86 -16.20 -0.96
CA SER A 220 14.48 -16.08 -0.45
C SER A 220 14.34 -15.11 0.72
N LEU A 221 15.37 -14.97 1.56
CA LEU A 221 15.46 -13.93 2.59
C LEU A 221 15.56 -12.52 1.98
N LEU A 222 16.29 -12.37 0.87
CA LEU A 222 16.31 -11.16 0.03
C LEU A 222 14.95 -10.88 -0.64
N ILE A 223 14.18 -11.92 -0.97
CA ILE A 223 12.87 -11.80 -1.63
C ILE A 223 11.79 -11.27 -0.68
N LYS A 224 11.90 -11.45 0.63
CA LYS A 224 10.93 -10.90 1.60
C LYS A 224 10.93 -9.36 1.67
N ASN A 225 11.98 -8.71 1.15
CA ASN A 225 12.09 -7.25 1.03
C ASN A 225 11.57 -6.69 -0.32
N PHE A 226 10.95 -7.50 -1.18
CA PHE A 226 10.56 -7.09 -2.55
C PHE A 226 9.38 -6.11 -2.65
N GLY A 227 8.59 -5.92 -1.59
CA GLY A 227 7.46 -4.99 -1.59
C GLY A 227 7.86 -3.52 -1.77
N ILE A 228 9.04 -3.16 -1.26
CA ILE A 228 9.58 -1.79 -1.30
C ILE A 228 10.43 -1.58 -2.57
N LYS A 229 11.22 -2.59 -2.97
CA LYS A 229 12.09 -2.53 -4.15
C LYS A 229 11.35 -2.39 -5.49
N ASN A 230 10.10 -2.85 -5.60
CA ASN A 230 9.32 -2.68 -6.85
C ASN A 230 8.86 -1.23 -7.07
N LEU A 231 8.62 -0.48 -6.00
CA LEU A 231 8.37 0.97 -6.06
C LEU A 231 9.66 1.71 -6.42
N GLU A 232 10.76 1.42 -5.72
CA GLU A 232 12.09 1.99 -6.01
C GLU A 232 12.55 1.69 -7.45
N LYS A 233 12.28 0.49 -7.98
CA LYS A 233 12.61 0.11 -9.36
C LYS A 233 11.78 0.85 -10.40
N LYS A 234 10.47 1.03 -10.17
CA LYS A 234 9.62 1.84 -11.05
C LYS A 234 10.06 3.30 -11.03
N GLU A 235 10.40 3.82 -9.86
CA GLU A 235 10.92 5.19 -9.68
C GLU A 235 12.29 5.36 -10.33
N TYR A 236 13.20 4.41 -10.17
CA TYR A 236 14.49 4.39 -10.84
C TYR A 236 14.31 4.42 -12.36
N ILE A 237 13.43 3.59 -12.92
CA ILE A 237 13.16 3.59 -14.37
C ILE A 237 12.54 4.92 -14.82
N LYS A 238 11.61 5.49 -14.05
CA LYS A 238 11.01 6.80 -14.35
C LYS A 238 12.06 7.90 -14.35
N ARG A 239 12.95 7.92 -13.34
CA ARG A 239 14.09 8.84 -13.24
C ARG A 239 15.06 8.66 -14.40
N GLN A 240 15.46 7.42 -14.73
CA GLN A 240 16.37 7.14 -15.84
C GLN A 240 15.80 7.59 -17.20
N ARG A 241 14.49 7.42 -17.41
CA ARG A 241 13.81 7.98 -18.60
C ARG A 241 13.90 9.50 -18.61
N ALA A 242 13.55 10.16 -17.50
CA ALA A 242 13.66 11.62 -17.40
C ALA A 242 15.09 12.12 -17.66
N LEU A 243 16.12 11.45 -17.12
CA LEU A 243 17.53 11.79 -17.35
C LEU A 243 17.94 11.65 -18.83
N LYS A 244 17.47 10.60 -19.50
CA LYS A 244 17.72 10.34 -20.92
C LYS A 244 16.99 11.34 -21.82
N ASP A 245 15.78 11.74 -21.44
CA ASP A 245 15.00 12.75 -22.15
C ASP A 245 15.65 14.14 -22.02
N ILE A 246 16.15 14.51 -20.84
CA ILE A 246 16.97 15.72 -20.64
C ILE A 246 18.22 15.67 -21.51
N GLU A 247 18.91 14.53 -21.55
CA GLU A 247 20.11 14.37 -22.38
C GLU A 247 19.79 14.59 -23.86
N ARG A 248 18.72 13.97 -24.37
CA ARG A 248 18.26 14.17 -25.74
C ARG A 248 17.93 15.63 -26.04
N LEU A 249 17.24 16.33 -25.14
CA LEU A 249 16.90 17.74 -25.30
C LEU A 249 18.14 18.64 -25.28
N LEU A 250 19.12 18.36 -24.41
CA LEU A 250 20.40 19.07 -24.40
C LEU A 250 21.18 18.85 -25.71
N THR A 251 21.16 17.64 -26.26
CA THR A 251 21.80 17.34 -27.55
C THR A 251 21.10 18.04 -28.72
N GLN A 252 19.78 18.24 -28.66
CA GLN A 252 19.00 18.88 -29.71
C GLN A 252 19.03 20.42 -29.68
N SER A 253 19.09 21.03 -28.50
CA SER A 253 18.97 22.49 -28.32
C SER A 253 20.31 23.23 -28.26
N GLU A 254 21.42 22.50 -28.12
CA GLU A 254 22.77 22.97 -27.74
C GLU A 254 22.85 23.76 -26.42
N THR A 255 21.82 24.54 -26.05
CA THR A 255 21.67 25.27 -24.79
C THR A 255 20.23 25.65 -24.42
N ILE A 256 19.99 25.88 -23.13
CA ILE A 256 18.66 26.13 -22.54
C ILE A 256 17.97 27.39 -23.08
N ASN A 257 18.72 28.44 -23.46
CA ASN A 257 18.13 29.68 -23.98
C ASN A 257 17.36 29.50 -25.31
N ASN A 258 17.61 28.40 -26.04
CA ASN A 258 16.91 28.09 -27.28
C ASN A 258 15.58 27.34 -27.05
N ILE A 259 15.29 26.96 -25.80
CA ILE A 259 14.06 26.30 -25.38
C ILE A 259 13.07 27.43 -25.01
N SER A 260 12.48 28.08 -26.02
CA SER A 260 11.39 29.04 -25.81
C SER A 260 10.05 28.31 -25.59
N ASP A 261 9.11 28.99 -24.93
CA ASP A 261 7.75 28.51 -24.64
C ASP A 261 6.97 28.06 -25.89
N GLU A 262 7.35 28.53 -27.08
CA GLU A 262 6.60 28.30 -28.33
C GLU A 262 6.95 26.98 -29.05
N ASN A 263 8.12 26.37 -28.79
CA ASN A 263 8.60 25.18 -29.54
C ASN A 263 8.70 23.89 -28.71
N SER A 264 8.38 23.93 -27.41
CA SER A 264 8.64 22.82 -26.48
C SER A 264 7.35 22.09 -26.14
N ASN A 265 7.30 20.78 -26.39
CA ASN A 265 6.21 19.91 -25.96
C ASN A 265 6.08 19.96 -24.43
N ASN A 266 5.20 20.83 -23.91
CA ASN A 266 4.87 20.99 -22.48
C ASN A 266 4.57 19.66 -21.76
N GLU A 267 4.12 18.66 -22.52
CA GLU A 267 3.89 17.30 -22.03
C GLU A 267 5.20 16.57 -21.65
N LEU A 268 6.26 16.71 -22.44
CA LEU A 268 7.54 16.05 -22.18
C LEU A 268 8.25 16.67 -20.97
N LEU A 269 8.21 18.00 -20.82
CA LEU A 269 8.69 18.69 -19.62
C LEU A 269 7.90 18.33 -18.37
N SER A 270 6.56 18.28 -18.46
CA SER A 270 5.71 17.81 -17.36
C SER A 270 6.05 16.37 -16.93
N ILE A 271 6.33 15.48 -17.89
CA ILE A 271 6.74 14.10 -17.61
C ILE A 271 8.12 14.04 -16.93
N MET A 272 9.09 14.83 -17.41
CA MET A 272 10.43 14.92 -16.81
C MET A 272 10.37 15.47 -15.39
N HIS A 273 9.63 16.58 -15.21
CA HIS A 273 9.41 17.24 -13.94
C HIS A 273 8.80 16.28 -12.91
N ASN A 274 7.67 15.65 -13.24
CA ASN A 274 7.03 14.62 -12.39
C ASN A 274 7.91 13.38 -12.12
N GLY A 275 8.95 13.14 -12.94
CA GLY A 275 9.92 12.06 -12.73
C GLY A 275 11.03 12.40 -11.74
N LEU A 276 11.33 13.68 -11.55
CA LEU A 276 12.48 14.19 -10.80
C LEU A 276 12.06 14.90 -9.51
N THR A 277 10.97 15.67 -9.54
CA THR A 277 10.38 16.36 -8.39
C THR A 277 9.26 15.49 -7.80
N LYS A 278 9.39 15.02 -6.57
CA LYS A 278 8.33 14.25 -5.89
C LYS A 278 8.41 14.44 -4.40
N ASP A 279 7.33 14.85 -3.74
CA ASP A 279 7.23 14.94 -2.28
C ASP A 279 8.08 13.89 -1.58
N ILE A 280 9.05 14.34 -0.79
CA ILE A 280 9.91 13.44 -0.04
C ILE A 280 9.25 13.27 1.33
N LYS A 281 8.54 12.15 1.45
CA LYS A 281 8.07 11.64 2.75
C LYS A 281 8.89 10.43 3.12
N ASP A 282 9.45 10.46 4.31
CA ASP A 282 9.83 9.25 5.05
C ASP A 282 10.85 8.35 4.34
N PHE A 283 11.97 8.95 3.90
CA PHE A 283 13.16 8.17 3.59
C PHE A 283 13.94 7.92 4.89
N SER A 284 14.46 6.70 5.07
CA SER A 284 15.21 6.31 6.27
C SER A 284 16.51 7.12 6.40
N LEU A 285 16.40 8.25 7.09
CA LEU A 285 17.49 9.13 7.45
C LEU A 285 17.93 8.80 8.88
N GLN A 286 19.22 8.49 9.06
CA GLN A 286 19.75 8.19 10.39
C GLN A 286 19.79 9.48 11.21
N GLY A 287 19.36 9.40 12.47
CA GLY A 287 19.32 10.52 13.40
C GLY A 287 18.28 11.62 13.13
N PHE A 288 17.55 11.58 12.02
CA PHE A 288 16.63 12.67 11.66
C PHE A 288 15.32 12.15 11.06
N ASP A 289 14.23 12.84 11.39
CA ASP A 289 12.99 12.78 10.64
C ASP A 289 13.01 13.89 9.58
N PHE A 290 12.58 13.58 8.35
CA PHE A 290 12.55 14.55 7.26
C PHE A 290 11.18 14.60 6.60
N PHE A 291 10.75 15.81 6.25
CA PHE A 291 9.61 16.04 5.39
C PHE A 291 9.92 17.15 4.38
N GLY A 292 9.63 16.90 3.10
CA GLY A 292 9.81 17.87 2.02
C GLY A 292 8.60 17.91 1.10
N LYS A 293 8.12 19.11 0.79
CA LYS A 293 6.92 19.33 -0.02
C LYS A 293 7.12 20.51 -0.96
N ILE A 294 6.72 20.34 -2.22
CA ILE A 294 6.65 21.41 -3.22
C ILE A 294 5.17 21.55 -3.64
N LEU A 295 4.69 22.79 -3.69
CA LEU A 295 3.39 23.20 -4.20
C LEU A 295 3.64 24.13 -5.38
N GLY A 296 3.58 23.57 -6.59
CA GLY A 296 3.77 24.35 -7.80
C GLY A 296 2.59 25.27 -8.08
N LYS A 297 2.88 26.51 -8.48
CA LYS A 297 1.93 27.45 -9.05
C LYS A 297 1.45 26.95 -10.43
N ASP A 298 2.39 26.53 -11.25
CA ASP A 298 2.18 26.06 -12.62
C ASP A 298 2.30 24.53 -12.74
N LYS A 299 1.96 23.99 -13.93
CA LYS A 299 2.16 22.56 -14.23
C LYS A 299 3.64 22.14 -14.24
N ILE A 300 4.53 23.10 -14.45
CA ILE A 300 5.98 22.94 -14.48
C ILE A 300 6.51 23.85 -13.37
N VAL A 301 7.23 23.27 -12.42
CA VAL A 301 7.65 23.95 -11.19
C VAL A 301 9.14 24.31 -11.31
N GLY A 302 9.50 25.50 -10.85
CA GLY A 302 10.86 26.03 -10.78
C GLY A 302 11.62 25.56 -9.54
N ASP A 303 10.95 24.88 -8.62
CA ASP A 303 11.51 24.30 -7.39
C ASP A 303 11.78 22.80 -7.50
N THR A 304 12.84 22.34 -6.84
CA THR A 304 13.15 20.92 -6.70
C THR A 304 13.85 20.62 -5.38
N PHE A 305 13.74 19.38 -4.94
CA PHE A 305 14.65 18.80 -3.95
C PHE A 305 15.22 17.49 -4.49
N GLY A 306 16.27 16.99 -3.86
CA GLY A 306 16.78 15.65 -4.16
C GLY A 306 17.72 15.14 -3.08
N TYR A 307 17.90 13.83 -3.05
CA TYR A 307 18.81 13.19 -2.10
C TYR A 307 19.51 11.99 -2.72
N HIS A 308 20.72 11.73 -2.23
CA HIS A 308 21.48 10.55 -2.55
C HIS A 308 22.06 9.95 -1.26
N LYS A 309 21.81 8.67 -1.02
CA LYS A 309 22.31 7.94 0.14
C LYS A 309 23.29 6.87 -0.32
N GLU A 310 24.48 6.87 0.26
CA GLU A 310 25.52 5.85 0.07
C GLU A 310 26.10 5.46 1.43
N GLY A 311 25.85 4.22 1.85
CA GLY A 311 26.19 3.75 3.19
C GLY A 311 25.58 4.63 4.29
N ASN A 312 26.47 5.25 5.08
CA ASN A 312 26.13 6.12 6.22
C ASN A 312 26.16 7.62 5.85
N LYS A 313 26.40 7.96 4.59
CA LYS A 313 26.39 9.34 4.12
C LYS A 313 25.15 9.61 3.29
N THR A 314 24.51 10.74 3.55
CA THR A 314 23.37 11.21 2.78
C THR A 314 23.63 12.64 2.32
N LEU A 315 23.61 12.85 1.00
CA LEU A 315 23.60 14.17 0.40
C LEU A 315 22.16 14.58 0.12
N PHE A 316 21.79 15.80 0.43
CA PHE A 316 20.48 16.39 0.16
C PHE A 316 20.65 17.77 -0.47
N TYR A 317 19.71 18.21 -1.28
CA TYR A 317 19.64 19.60 -1.72
C TYR A 317 18.19 20.04 -1.93
N ILE A 318 18.00 21.35 -1.81
CA ILE A 318 16.86 22.08 -2.36
C ILE A 318 17.39 23.06 -3.39
N GLY A 319 16.69 23.24 -4.49
CA GLY A 319 17.04 24.19 -5.54
C GLY A 319 15.80 24.90 -6.06
N ASP A 320 15.94 26.19 -6.29
CA ASP A 320 14.92 27.10 -6.82
C ASP A 320 15.55 27.87 -8.00
N ALA A 321 15.01 27.67 -9.20
CA ALA A 321 15.53 28.26 -10.42
C ALA A 321 14.87 29.60 -10.73
N THR A 322 15.67 30.57 -11.16
CA THR A 322 15.16 31.89 -11.54
C THR A 322 14.10 31.85 -12.65
N GLY A 323 12.99 32.55 -12.43
CA GLY A 323 11.87 32.64 -13.36
C GLY A 323 10.83 31.56 -13.10
N HIS A 324 9.83 31.45 -13.97
CA HIS A 324 8.78 30.43 -13.85
C HIS A 324 8.54 29.70 -15.18
N GLY A 325 7.78 28.62 -15.15
CA GLY A 325 7.39 27.87 -16.35
C GLY A 325 8.49 26.97 -16.93
N VAL A 326 8.54 26.85 -18.26
CA VAL A 326 9.33 25.82 -18.96
C VAL A 326 10.83 25.96 -18.70
N GLN A 327 11.36 27.18 -18.71
CA GLN A 327 12.78 27.44 -18.53
C GLN A 327 13.27 27.11 -17.11
N ALA A 328 12.49 27.48 -16.09
CA ALA A 328 12.78 27.16 -14.69
C ALA A 328 12.71 25.65 -14.45
N GLY A 329 11.65 25.00 -14.93
CA GLY A 329 11.48 23.55 -14.81
C GLY A 329 12.58 22.74 -15.51
N PHE A 330 13.05 23.17 -16.68
CA PHE A 330 14.20 22.52 -17.31
C PHE A 330 15.49 22.71 -16.51
N THR A 331 15.67 23.90 -15.93
CA THR A 331 16.86 24.24 -15.13
C THR A 331 16.97 23.36 -13.88
N VAL A 332 15.88 23.20 -13.12
CA VAL A 332 15.89 22.28 -11.96
C VAL A 332 15.98 20.81 -12.35
N ALA A 333 15.43 20.43 -13.50
CA ALA A 333 15.59 19.08 -14.03
C ALA A 333 17.06 18.78 -14.36
N LEU A 334 17.77 19.75 -14.95
CA LEU A 334 19.20 19.67 -15.22
C LEU A 334 20.02 19.61 -13.93
N LEU A 335 19.72 20.47 -12.95
CA LEU A 335 20.36 20.41 -11.63
C LEU A 335 20.21 19.02 -11.01
N SER A 336 18.98 18.47 -11.04
CA SER A 336 18.69 17.13 -10.52
C SER A 336 19.53 16.06 -11.22
N LYS A 337 19.64 16.12 -12.55
CA LYS A 337 20.50 15.21 -13.33
C LYS A 337 21.95 15.25 -12.86
N ILE A 338 22.53 16.44 -12.80
CA ILE A 338 23.93 16.66 -12.44
C ILE A 338 24.16 16.20 -10.99
N PHE A 339 23.24 16.54 -10.08
CA PHE A 339 23.26 16.07 -8.70
C PHE A 339 23.40 14.55 -8.62
N PHE A 340 22.50 13.80 -9.26
CA PHE A 340 22.52 12.33 -9.18
C PHE A 340 23.72 11.68 -9.88
N GLU A 341 24.27 12.35 -10.89
CA GLU A 341 25.46 11.87 -11.60
C GLU A 341 26.71 11.99 -10.73
N PHE A 342 26.92 13.15 -10.11
CA PHE A 342 28.13 13.45 -9.36
C PHE A 342 28.05 13.01 -7.90
N SER A 343 26.85 12.90 -7.31
CA SER A 343 26.69 12.45 -5.91
C SER A 343 27.24 11.04 -5.70
N LYS A 344 27.20 10.18 -6.73
CA LYS A 344 27.71 8.79 -6.70
C LYS A 344 29.22 8.68 -6.85
N LYS A 345 29.85 9.73 -7.38
CA LYS A 345 31.29 9.77 -7.67
C LYS A 345 32.04 10.64 -6.66
N ALA A 346 31.29 11.35 -5.81
CA ALA A 346 31.81 12.32 -4.86
C ALA A 346 32.68 11.64 -3.81
N GLN A 347 33.94 12.08 -3.70
CA GLN A 347 34.81 11.67 -2.60
C GLN A 347 34.68 12.63 -1.41
N GLY A 348 34.32 13.89 -1.66
CA GLY A 348 34.08 14.90 -0.63
C GLY A 348 33.01 15.92 -1.01
N PHE A 349 32.40 16.54 0.01
CA PHE A 349 31.25 17.42 -0.14
C PHE A 349 31.56 18.71 -0.92
N GLN A 350 32.71 19.34 -0.67
CA GLN A 350 33.13 20.54 -1.43
C GLN A 350 33.48 20.20 -2.88
N GLU A 351 34.17 19.09 -3.13
CA GLU A 351 34.52 18.64 -4.49
C GLU A 351 33.27 18.39 -5.32
N PHE A 352 32.29 17.70 -4.72
CA PHE A 352 30.97 17.49 -5.29
C PHE A 352 30.31 18.82 -5.67
N PHE A 353 30.26 19.78 -4.75
CA PHE A 353 29.64 21.08 -4.98
C PHE A 353 30.34 21.87 -6.10
N VAL A 354 31.69 21.90 -6.13
CA VAL A 354 32.45 22.58 -7.20
C VAL A 354 32.16 21.96 -8.56
N THR A 355 32.21 20.62 -8.65
CA THR A 355 31.95 19.88 -9.89
C THR A 355 30.54 20.15 -10.39
N LEU A 356 29.54 20.02 -9.51
CA LEU A 356 28.14 20.28 -9.82
C LEU A 356 27.92 21.70 -10.33
N ASN A 357 28.43 22.72 -9.62
CA ASN A 357 28.26 24.10 -10.04
C ASN A 357 28.92 24.38 -11.40
N ASN A 358 30.13 23.88 -11.63
CA ASN A 358 30.87 24.16 -12.85
C ASN A 358 30.25 23.47 -14.06
N GLU A 359 29.76 22.24 -13.90
CA GLU A 359 28.99 21.53 -14.92
C GLU A 359 27.66 22.23 -15.22
N LEU A 360 26.96 22.68 -14.18
CA LEU A 360 25.72 23.43 -14.37
C LEU A 360 26.00 24.77 -15.08
N LYS A 361 27.06 25.50 -14.69
CA LYS A 361 27.45 26.76 -15.33
C LYS A 361 27.77 26.62 -16.81
N GLN A 362 28.42 25.54 -17.23
CA GLN A 362 28.75 25.32 -18.64
C GLN A 362 27.49 25.07 -19.49
N LYS A 363 26.45 24.48 -18.89
CA LYS A 363 25.19 24.15 -19.56
C LYS A 363 24.16 25.28 -19.52
N LEU A 364 24.23 26.15 -18.50
CA LEU A 364 23.42 27.37 -18.41
C LEU A 364 24.06 28.53 -19.17
N LYS A 365 23.29 29.21 -20.03
CA LYS A 365 23.69 30.47 -20.69
C LYS A 365 22.86 31.65 -20.17
N GLY A 366 23.37 32.86 -20.34
CA GLY A 366 22.66 34.10 -19.98
C GLY A 366 22.60 34.36 -18.46
N ARG A 367 21.47 34.90 -18.00
CA ARG A 367 21.24 35.32 -16.60
C ARG A 367 20.49 34.27 -15.76
N ILE A 368 20.43 33.01 -16.21
CA ILE A 368 19.78 31.92 -15.48
C ILE A 368 20.70 31.46 -14.33
N PHE A 369 20.16 31.36 -13.12
CA PHE A 369 20.83 30.78 -11.98
C PHE A 369 19.85 29.98 -11.12
N VAL A 370 20.39 29.22 -10.16
CA VAL A 370 19.59 28.44 -9.21
C VAL A 370 20.05 28.77 -7.80
N THR A 371 19.14 29.26 -6.96
CA THR A 371 19.38 29.37 -5.52
C THR A 371 19.28 27.97 -4.92
N SER A 372 20.20 27.61 -4.03
CA SER A 372 20.21 26.25 -3.47
C SER A 372 20.89 26.19 -2.12
N VAL A 373 20.57 25.18 -1.33
CA VAL A 373 21.39 24.74 -0.20
C VAL A 373 21.54 23.24 -0.27
N PHE A 374 22.78 22.79 -0.11
CA PHE A 374 23.14 21.37 -0.07
C PHE A 374 23.46 21.00 1.36
N PHE A 375 23.13 19.77 1.73
CA PHE A 375 23.44 19.19 3.01
C PHE A 375 24.18 17.86 2.84
N GLU A 376 25.11 17.61 3.74
CA GLU A 376 25.73 16.32 3.96
C GLU A 376 25.41 15.89 5.39
N LEU A 377 24.79 14.72 5.51
CA LEU A 377 24.54 14.07 6.77
C LEU A 377 25.39 12.81 6.88
N GLU A 378 26.15 12.72 7.96
CA GLU A 378 26.85 11.51 8.35
C GLU A 378 26.12 10.87 9.54
N ALA A 379 25.78 9.59 9.41
CA ALA A 379 24.92 8.84 10.34
C ALA A 379 25.34 8.87 11.82
N THR A 380 26.63 9.05 12.06
CA THR A 380 27.25 9.03 13.39
C THR A 380 27.42 10.43 13.98
N SER A 381 27.10 11.47 13.19
CA SER A 381 27.25 12.87 13.57
C SER A 381 25.91 13.46 14.02
N ASN A 382 25.94 14.22 15.12
CA ASN A 382 24.81 15.07 15.52
C ASN A 382 24.75 16.39 14.73
N LYS A 383 25.58 16.51 13.70
CA LYS A 383 25.74 17.73 12.91
C LYS A 383 25.20 17.52 11.51
N LEU A 384 24.48 18.52 11.05
CA LEU A 384 24.07 18.65 9.66
C LEU A 384 25.04 19.62 8.96
N SER A 385 25.93 19.09 8.13
CA SER A 385 26.86 19.88 7.33
C SER A 385 26.13 20.44 6.12
N PHE A 386 26.41 21.69 5.73
CA PHE A 386 25.76 22.31 4.59
C PHE A 386 26.65 23.29 3.84
N ILE A 387 26.32 23.48 2.56
CA ILE A 387 26.91 24.49 1.67
C ILE A 387 25.77 25.30 1.06
N GLY A 388 25.78 26.61 1.29
CA GLY A 388 24.82 27.54 0.70
C GLY A 388 25.22 27.97 -0.71
N ALA A 389 24.22 28.14 -1.56
CA ALA A 389 24.31 28.72 -2.90
C ALA A 389 23.20 29.78 -3.08
N GLY A 390 23.19 30.79 -2.21
CA GLY A 390 22.28 31.94 -2.34
C GLY A 390 20.81 31.68 -1.95
N HIS A 391 20.49 30.53 -1.37
CA HIS A 391 19.14 30.22 -0.88
C HIS A 391 18.77 31.04 0.38
N ASP A 392 17.46 31.15 0.62
CA ASP A 392 16.88 31.88 1.73
C ASP A 392 17.34 31.41 3.12
N PRO A 393 17.24 32.28 4.15
CA PRO A 393 17.56 31.92 5.52
C PRO A 393 16.69 30.77 6.04
N MET A 394 17.31 29.77 6.64
CA MET A 394 16.63 28.68 7.32
C MET A 394 16.33 29.05 8.78
N LEU A 395 15.26 28.49 9.34
CA LEU A 395 14.86 28.67 10.73
C LEU A 395 15.18 27.42 11.55
N LEU A 396 15.91 27.59 12.65
CA LEU A 396 16.25 26.51 13.58
C LEU A 396 15.54 26.72 14.91
N TYR A 397 14.54 25.89 15.19
CA TYR A 397 13.90 25.81 16.49
C TYR A 397 14.78 25.01 17.47
N ARG A 398 15.11 25.63 18.59
CA ARG A 398 15.82 25.02 19.72
C ARG A 398 14.83 24.59 20.79
N LYS A 399 14.71 23.29 21.03
CA LYS A 399 13.81 22.75 22.06
C LYS A 399 14.21 23.20 23.46
N LYS A 400 15.51 23.22 23.75
CA LYS A 400 16.06 23.54 25.07
C LYS A 400 15.72 24.96 25.53
N THR A 401 15.84 25.93 24.63
CA THR A 401 15.63 27.36 24.92
C THR A 401 14.26 27.86 24.48
N ASN A 402 13.50 27.05 23.74
CA ASN A 402 12.23 27.43 23.12
C ASN A 402 12.38 28.73 22.29
N SER A 403 13.42 28.78 21.48
CA SER A 403 13.77 29.93 20.62
C SER A 403 13.94 29.49 19.17
N VAL A 404 13.85 30.45 18.25
CA VAL A 404 14.16 30.24 16.82
C VAL A 404 15.40 31.05 16.48
N GLU A 405 16.34 30.42 15.81
CA GLU A 405 17.58 31.00 15.29
C GLU A 405 17.48 31.07 13.75
N LYS A 406 18.01 32.14 13.15
CA LYS A 406 18.11 32.26 11.69
C LYS A 406 19.48 31.80 11.23
N ILE A 407 19.51 30.80 10.35
CA ILE A 407 20.72 30.26 9.74
C ILE A 407 20.82 30.76 8.31
N ILE A 408 21.82 31.59 8.03
CA ILE A 408 22.03 32.17 6.69
C ILE A 408 22.93 31.24 5.86
N PRO A 409 22.42 30.61 4.78
CA PRO A 409 23.21 29.70 3.96
C PRO A 409 24.42 30.40 3.35
N GLY A 410 24.20 31.59 2.77
CA GLY A 410 25.21 32.36 2.06
C GLY A 410 25.64 31.69 0.75
N GLY A 411 26.80 32.10 0.24
CA GLY A 411 27.30 31.63 -1.05
C GLY A 411 26.64 32.33 -2.23
N LEU A 412 27.19 32.11 -3.41
CA LEU A 412 26.65 32.64 -4.67
C LEU A 412 25.72 31.58 -5.29
N ALA A 413 24.64 32.02 -5.93
CA ALA A 413 23.74 31.12 -6.65
C ALA A 413 24.50 30.26 -7.69
N LEU A 414 24.01 29.03 -7.88
CA LEU A 414 24.62 28.08 -8.81
C LEU A 414 24.50 28.61 -10.24
N GLY A 415 25.52 28.33 -11.06
CA GLY A 415 25.50 28.72 -12.47
C GLY A 415 25.75 30.20 -12.72
N VAL A 416 26.08 31.00 -11.70
CA VAL A 416 26.50 32.40 -11.89
C VAL A 416 27.94 32.47 -12.40
N ARG A 417 28.88 31.79 -11.72
CA ARG A 417 30.31 31.77 -12.10
C ARG A 417 30.94 30.38 -11.92
N LEU A 418 32.05 30.16 -12.61
CA LEU A 418 32.90 29.00 -12.34
C LEU A 418 33.59 29.17 -10.98
N ILE A 419 33.64 28.09 -10.21
CA ILE A 419 34.37 28.01 -8.95
C ILE A 419 35.77 27.47 -9.27
N PRO A 420 36.84 28.21 -8.96
CA PRO A 420 38.19 27.86 -9.42
C PRO A 420 38.78 26.65 -8.67
N ASN A 421 38.42 26.45 -7.40
CA ASN A 421 38.93 25.38 -6.57
C ASN A 421 38.02 25.10 -5.35
N ILE A 422 38.28 23.96 -4.70
CA ILE A 422 37.55 23.44 -3.54
C ILE A 422 37.66 24.37 -2.32
N SER A 423 38.80 25.03 -2.10
CA SER A 423 39.01 25.94 -0.97
C SER A 423 38.17 27.22 -1.04
N SER A 424 37.60 27.53 -2.21
CA SER A 424 36.65 28.63 -2.38
C SER A 424 35.25 28.33 -1.80
N VAL A 425 34.98 27.08 -1.43
CA VAL A 425 33.71 26.61 -0.88
C VAL A 425 33.85 26.41 0.62
N LYS A 426 32.92 26.94 1.42
CA LYS A 426 32.94 26.76 2.89
C LYS A 426 31.84 25.79 3.30
N ILE A 427 32.20 24.73 4.02
CA ILE A 427 31.24 23.89 4.74
C ILE A 427 30.90 24.60 6.05
N LYS A 428 29.61 24.68 6.35
CA LYS A 428 29.08 25.11 7.64
C LYS A 428 28.40 23.93 8.31
N GLU A 429 28.30 23.93 9.64
CA GLU A 429 27.69 22.85 10.40
C GLU A 429 26.58 23.39 11.31
N ILE A 430 25.48 22.65 11.42
CA ILE A 430 24.42 22.89 12.38
C ILE A 430 24.38 21.70 13.33
N GLU A 431 24.79 21.92 14.58
CA GLU A 431 24.58 20.92 15.64
C GLU A 431 23.11 20.94 16.08
N MET A 432 22.45 19.78 16.08
CA MET A 432 21.05 19.64 16.46
C MET A 432 20.88 18.62 17.59
N MET A 433 20.16 19.03 18.63
CA MET A 433 19.85 18.22 19.80
C MET A 433 18.46 17.58 19.68
N GLU A 434 18.18 16.53 20.46
CA GLU A 434 16.89 15.83 20.44
C GLU A 434 15.69 16.78 20.46
N GLY A 435 14.86 16.72 19.42
CA GLY A 435 13.68 17.57 19.24
C GLY A 435 13.94 19.00 18.77
N ASP A 436 15.17 19.37 18.43
CA ASP A 436 15.44 20.56 17.59
C ASP A 436 14.91 20.32 16.17
N VAL A 437 14.44 21.40 15.53
CA VAL A 437 13.82 21.35 14.20
C VAL A 437 14.43 22.41 13.31
N LEU A 438 14.97 22.02 12.17
CA LEU A 438 15.43 22.92 11.10
C LEU A 438 14.35 22.97 10.01
N PHE A 439 13.97 24.17 9.63
CA PHE A 439 13.00 24.44 8.58
C PHE A 439 13.63 25.36 7.53
N GLY A 440 13.51 25.01 6.26
CA GLY A 440 13.77 25.93 5.17
C GLY A 440 12.65 25.93 4.15
N TYR A 441 12.64 27.00 3.35
CA TYR A 441 11.52 27.40 2.53
C TYR A 441 11.99 28.14 1.28
N THR A 442 11.10 28.28 0.29
CA THR A 442 11.27 29.23 -0.82
C THR A 442 10.40 30.48 -0.60
N ASP A 443 10.78 31.56 -1.28
CA ASP A 443 10.20 32.89 -1.15
C ASP A 443 8.68 32.94 -1.38
N GLY A 444 8.12 32.04 -2.21
CA GLY A 444 6.67 31.93 -2.44
C GLY A 444 5.81 31.82 -1.17
N ILE A 445 6.38 31.39 -0.03
CA ILE A 445 5.69 31.38 1.27
C ILE A 445 5.62 32.77 1.89
N ILE A 446 6.74 33.50 1.91
CA ILE A 446 6.77 34.85 2.53
C ILE A 446 6.13 35.89 1.63
N GLU A 447 6.14 35.67 0.32
CA GLU A 447 5.54 36.55 -0.68
C GLU A 447 4.04 36.27 -0.92
N ALA A 448 3.50 35.21 -0.30
CA ALA A 448 2.07 34.93 -0.36
C ALA A 448 1.25 36.14 0.10
N LYS A 449 0.29 36.57 -0.71
CA LYS A 449 -0.52 37.77 -0.47
C LYS A 449 -1.91 37.46 0.05
N ASP A 450 -2.43 38.35 0.89
CA ASP A 450 -3.84 38.37 1.25
C ASP A 450 -4.69 39.19 0.26
N THR A 451 -6.00 39.25 0.53
CA THR A 451 -6.95 40.05 -0.27
C THR A 451 -6.67 41.55 -0.29
N SER A 452 -5.84 42.06 0.64
CA SER A 452 -5.39 43.45 0.69
C SER A 452 -4.07 43.68 -0.04
N ASN A 453 -3.52 42.65 -0.71
CA ASN A 453 -2.21 42.65 -1.35
C ASN A 453 -1.04 42.82 -0.36
N THR A 454 -1.24 42.45 0.90
CA THR A 454 -0.20 42.43 1.94
C THR A 454 0.48 41.06 1.96
N MET A 455 1.81 41.03 1.97
CA MET A 455 2.61 39.80 2.05
C MET A 455 2.50 39.13 3.44
N TYR A 456 2.55 37.79 3.47
CA TYR A 456 2.53 36.97 4.69
C TYR A 456 3.71 37.32 5.60
N GLY A 457 4.90 37.46 4.99
CA GLY A 457 6.10 37.97 5.63
C GLY A 457 6.81 36.98 6.56
N LEU A 458 8.08 37.26 6.82
CA LEU A 458 8.96 36.41 7.62
C LEU A 458 8.54 36.33 9.09
N GLU A 459 8.06 37.43 9.70
CA GLU A 459 7.72 37.46 11.12
C GLU A 459 6.56 36.51 11.47
N ARG A 460 5.52 36.49 10.62
CA ARG A 460 4.36 35.62 10.80
C ARG A 460 4.74 34.15 10.62
N MET A 461 5.56 33.87 9.60
CA MET A 461 6.10 32.53 9.35
C MET A 461 6.95 32.03 10.52
N GLU A 462 7.85 32.86 11.07
CA GLU A 462 8.70 32.50 12.20
C GLU A 462 7.86 32.18 13.45
N LYS A 463 6.80 32.96 13.72
CA LYS A 463 5.87 32.73 14.83
C LYS A 463 5.07 31.43 14.67
N SER A 464 4.58 31.18 13.45
CA SER A 464 3.87 29.94 13.09
C SER A 464 4.79 28.72 13.27
N PHE A 465 6.00 28.78 12.69
CA PHE A 465 7.01 27.73 12.81
C PHE A 465 7.35 27.42 14.27
N LYS A 466 7.68 28.43 15.07
CA LYS A 466 7.98 28.24 16.51
C LYS A 466 6.85 27.52 17.24
N THR A 467 5.61 27.93 17.00
CA THR A 467 4.43 27.38 17.66
C THR A 467 4.27 25.90 17.36
N HIS A 468 4.38 25.51 16.09
CA HIS A 468 4.12 24.14 15.65
C HIS A 468 5.34 23.23 15.88
N ALA A 469 6.57 23.72 15.70
CA ALA A 469 7.79 22.98 16.02
C ALA A 469 7.85 22.57 17.49
N SER A 470 7.42 23.45 18.41
CA SER A 470 7.41 23.14 19.85
C SER A 470 6.48 21.97 20.23
N LYS A 471 5.42 21.73 19.44
CA LYS A 471 4.41 20.69 19.71
C LYS A 471 4.66 19.41 18.92
N TYR A 472 5.14 19.53 17.70
CA TYR A 472 5.16 18.44 16.72
C TYR A 472 6.55 18.11 16.20
N ALA A 473 7.62 18.40 16.95
CA ALA A 473 9.00 18.08 16.58
C ALA A 473 9.24 16.60 16.19
N HIS A 474 8.41 15.67 16.65
CA HIS A 474 8.50 14.23 16.31
C HIS A 474 7.71 13.85 15.06
N ILE A 475 6.98 14.79 14.44
CA ILE A 475 6.15 14.59 13.26
C ILE A 475 6.29 15.82 12.33
N PRO A 476 7.38 15.92 11.54
CA PRO A 476 7.63 17.06 10.66
C PRO A 476 6.47 17.38 9.70
N GLU A 477 5.75 16.34 9.24
CA GLU A 477 4.56 16.50 8.40
C GLU A 477 3.46 17.34 9.07
N ARG A 478 3.23 17.16 10.38
CA ARG A 478 2.26 17.97 11.14
C ARG A 478 2.68 19.42 11.22
N ILE A 479 3.98 19.70 11.33
CA ILE A 479 4.50 21.08 11.32
C ILE A 479 4.15 21.74 9.99
N TYR A 480 4.42 21.06 8.87
CA TYR A 480 4.03 21.54 7.54
C TYR A 480 2.51 21.77 7.44
N GLU A 481 1.68 20.80 7.85
CA GLU A 481 0.22 20.90 7.74
C GLU A 481 -0.32 22.16 8.43
N TYR A 482 0.12 22.42 9.66
CA TYR A 482 -0.35 23.57 10.42
C TYR A 482 0.26 24.90 9.93
N MET A 483 1.52 24.92 9.50
CA MET A 483 2.08 26.12 8.88
C MET A 483 1.37 26.47 7.57
N MET A 484 1.06 25.46 6.76
CA MET A 484 0.31 25.63 5.51
C MET A 484 -1.14 26.05 5.79
N GLN A 485 -1.74 25.57 6.89
CA GLN A 485 -3.04 26.07 7.36
C GLN A 485 -2.96 27.57 7.68
N ASP A 486 -1.96 28.01 8.44
CA ASP A 486 -1.79 29.43 8.80
C ASP A 486 -1.62 30.32 7.54
N VAL A 487 -0.84 29.87 6.55
CA VAL A 487 -0.66 30.57 5.27
C VAL A 487 -1.96 30.61 4.46
N ASN A 488 -2.71 29.50 4.40
CA ASN A 488 -3.98 29.43 3.70
C ASN A 488 -5.06 30.32 4.34
N GLU A 489 -5.11 30.36 5.67
CA GLU A 489 -6.02 31.24 6.41
C GLU A 489 -5.69 32.72 6.16
N PHE A 490 -4.41 33.08 6.09
CA PHE A 490 -3.98 34.45 5.76
C PHE A 490 -4.34 34.85 4.33
N ARG A 491 -4.00 34.03 3.33
CA ARG A 491 -4.22 34.38 1.91
C ARG A 491 -5.70 34.37 1.51
N GLY A 492 -6.53 33.60 2.22
CA GLY A 492 -7.93 33.37 1.87
C GLY A 492 -8.06 32.73 0.48
N SER A 493 -8.74 33.42 -0.45
CA SER A 493 -8.93 32.94 -1.82
C SER A 493 -7.82 33.35 -2.80
N VAL A 494 -6.82 34.13 -2.37
CA VAL A 494 -5.73 34.60 -3.23
C VAL A 494 -4.80 33.43 -3.56
N ALA A 495 -4.54 33.21 -4.85
CA ALA A 495 -3.63 32.17 -5.32
C ALA A 495 -2.17 32.54 -5.06
N PHE A 496 -1.27 31.55 -5.00
CA PHE A 496 0.16 31.82 -4.92
C PHE A 496 0.66 32.46 -6.22
N GLU A 497 1.55 33.45 -6.07
CA GLU A 497 2.21 34.11 -7.21
C GLU A 497 3.49 33.40 -7.63
N ASP A 498 4.03 32.51 -6.79
CA ASP A 498 5.20 31.68 -7.07
C ASP A 498 5.04 30.27 -6.50
N ASP A 499 6.01 29.40 -6.79
CA ASP A 499 6.12 28.06 -6.24
C ASP A 499 6.41 28.10 -4.73
N VAL A 500 5.81 27.15 -3.99
CA VAL A 500 5.89 27.10 -2.53
C VAL A 500 6.53 25.80 -2.09
N SER A 501 7.71 25.89 -1.49
CA SER A 501 8.48 24.74 -1.06
C SER A 501 8.83 24.76 0.42
N PHE A 502 8.75 23.58 1.05
CA PHE A 502 9.09 23.34 2.45
C PHE A 502 10.07 22.17 2.54
N PHE A 503 11.05 22.29 3.42
CA PHE A 503 11.79 21.15 3.94
C PHE A 503 12.00 21.28 5.45
N ILE A 504 11.83 20.19 6.17
CA ILE A 504 11.89 20.14 7.63
C ILE A 504 12.74 18.95 8.04
N PHE A 505 13.85 19.20 8.74
CA PHE A 505 14.62 18.20 9.46
C PHE A 505 14.29 18.30 10.95
N SER A 506 13.92 17.19 11.58
CA SER A 506 13.78 17.11 13.04
C SER A 506 14.75 16.11 13.60
N ARG A 507 15.48 16.49 14.65
CA ARG A 507 16.47 15.61 15.27
C ARG A 507 15.75 14.53 16.10
N ASN A 508 16.05 13.28 15.78
CA ASN A 508 15.52 12.10 16.44
C ASN A 508 16.63 11.09 16.78
N THR A 509 17.05 11.11 18.04
CA THR A 509 18.12 10.28 18.61
C THR A 509 17.79 8.79 18.63
N ALA A 510 16.51 8.41 18.54
CA ALA A 510 16.14 7.00 18.41
C ALA A 510 16.57 6.41 17.06
N LYS A 511 16.75 7.27 16.04
CA LYS A 511 17.26 6.91 14.71
C LYS A 511 18.79 6.93 14.62
N ASP A 512 19.51 7.19 15.71
CA ASP A 512 20.98 7.17 15.71
C ASP A 512 21.50 5.75 15.55
N LEU A 513 22.58 5.60 14.78
CA LEU A 513 23.34 4.35 14.76
C LEU A 513 24.05 4.13 16.09
N ILE A 514 24.07 2.88 16.56
CA ILE A 514 24.94 2.48 17.66
C ILE A 514 26.32 2.18 17.09
N THR A 515 27.32 2.94 17.54
CA THR A 515 28.69 2.84 16.99
C THR A 515 29.61 1.99 17.86
N ASN A 516 29.32 1.91 19.16
CA ASN A 516 30.20 1.26 20.12
C ASN A 516 29.43 0.46 21.17
N LYS A 517 30.16 -0.46 21.82
CA LYS A 517 29.59 -1.35 22.83
C LYS A 517 29.13 -0.61 24.09
N THR A 518 29.71 0.56 24.38
CA THR A 518 29.34 1.39 25.53
C THR A 518 27.95 2.00 25.36
N GLU A 519 27.62 2.50 24.18
CA GLU A 519 26.29 2.98 23.80
C GLU A 519 25.25 1.86 23.85
N LEU A 520 25.61 0.66 23.37
CA LEU A 520 24.75 -0.51 23.49
C LEU A 520 24.48 -0.88 24.97
N ASP A 521 25.52 -0.90 25.80
CA ASP A 521 25.41 -1.21 27.23
C ASP A 521 24.55 -0.16 27.97
N ALA A 522 24.66 1.12 27.59
CA ALA A 522 23.82 2.20 28.13
C ALA A 522 22.34 2.00 27.74
N LEU A 523 22.06 1.71 26.47
CA LEU A 523 20.71 1.43 25.99
C LEU A 523 20.09 0.21 26.69
N LEU A 524 20.85 -0.88 26.84
CA LEU A 524 20.39 -2.08 27.54
C LEU A 524 20.09 -1.82 29.01
N LYS A 525 20.84 -0.93 29.65
CA LYS A 525 20.60 -0.49 31.03
C LYS A 525 19.33 0.34 31.14
N GLU A 526 19.08 1.26 30.21
CA GLU A 526 17.82 2.03 30.14
C GLU A 526 16.59 1.12 29.95
N MET A 527 16.75 0.00 29.23
CA MET A 527 15.70 -0.99 29.02
C MET A 527 15.51 -1.99 30.19
N ASP A 528 16.29 -1.85 31.27
CA ASP A 528 16.31 -2.77 32.43
C ASP A 528 16.58 -4.24 32.05
N ILE A 529 17.48 -4.47 31.09
CA ILE A 529 17.84 -5.82 30.60
C ILE A 529 19.13 -6.28 31.26
N LYS A 530 19.05 -7.35 32.08
CA LYS A 530 20.22 -7.96 32.71
C LYS A 530 21.15 -8.59 31.66
N LYS A 531 22.46 -8.28 31.74
CA LYS A 531 23.55 -8.76 30.84
C LYS A 531 23.59 -10.28 30.59
N THR A 532 22.99 -11.08 31.46
CA THR A 532 23.07 -12.56 31.44
C THR A 532 22.20 -13.26 30.38
N ASN A 533 21.29 -12.56 29.69
CA ASN A 533 20.39 -13.14 28.68
C ASN A 533 20.60 -12.68 27.23
N ALA A 534 21.61 -11.82 26.99
CA ALA A 534 21.96 -11.31 25.67
C ALA A 534 22.91 -12.31 24.99
N LYS A 535 22.38 -13.18 24.13
CA LYS A 535 23.18 -13.63 22.98
C LYS A 535 23.65 -12.38 22.24
N GLU A 536 24.87 -12.39 21.71
CA GLU A 536 25.51 -11.29 20.97
C GLU A 536 24.50 -10.49 20.14
N VAL A 537 24.04 -9.35 20.67
CA VAL A 537 23.13 -8.47 19.95
C VAL A 537 23.97 -7.81 18.86
N ASP A 538 23.78 -8.24 17.62
CA ASP A 538 24.43 -7.61 16.47
C ASP A 538 23.84 -6.21 16.27
N PHE A 539 24.65 -5.20 16.56
CA PHE A 539 24.32 -3.76 16.46
C PHE A 539 24.94 -3.11 15.21
N THR A 540 25.61 -3.89 14.35
CA THR A 540 26.31 -3.37 13.16
C THR A 540 25.32 -2.68 12.22
N ASN A 541 25.53 -1.39 11.95
CA ASN A 541 24.66 -0.56 11.10
C ASN A 541 23.18 -0.54 11.50
N LYS A 542 22.87 -0.73 12.78
CA LYS A 542 21.49 -0.63 13.29
C LYS A 542 21.29 0.61 14.13
N THR A 543 20.10 1.17 14.00
CA THR A 543 19.64 2.29 14.82
C THR A 543 19.24 1.82 16.23
N LYS A 544 19.21 2.74 17.21
CA LYS A 544 18.71 2.44 18.56
C LYS A 544 17.30 1.85 18.51
N GLN A 545 16.42 2.42 17.69
CA GLN A 545 15.05 1.93 17.50
C GLN A 545 15.00 0.48 16.98
N GLU A 546 15.75 0.15 15.94
CA GLU A 546 15.78 -1.21 15.38
C GLU A 546 16.29 -2.24 16.40
N ILE A 547 17.26 -1.86 17.23
CA ILE A 547 17.77 -2.71 18.30
C ILE A 547 16.71 -2.92 19.38
N ILE A 548 16.04 -1.85 19.82
CA ILE A 548 14.93 -1.93 20.78
C ILE A 548 13.82 -2.85 20.26
N GLU A 549 13.43 -2.71 19.00
CA GLU A 549 12.38 -3.53 18.37
C GLU A 549 12.79 -5.00 18.26
N THR A 550 14.05 -5.27 17.87
CA THR A 550 14.60 -6.63 17.80
C THR A 550 14.55 -7.29 19.18
N ILE A 551 15.00 -6.57 20.22
CA ILE A 551 15.00 -7.05 21.61
C ILE A 551 13.57 -7.30 22.10
N LYS A 552 12.64 -6.38 21.86
CA LYS A 552 11.23 -6.54 22.23
C LYS A 552 10.62 -7.77 21.57
N LYS A 553 10.93 -8.00 20.29
CA LYS A 553 10.47 -9.17 19.54
C LYS A 553 11.04 -10.47 20.09
N GLU A 554 12.35 -10.53 20.35
CA GLU A 554 12.96 -11.72 20.96
C GLU A 554 12.37 -12.02 22.34
N ARG A 555 12.15 -10.99 23.17
CA ARG A 555 11.50 -11.16 24.47
C ARG A 555 10.09 -11.72 24.30
N HIS A 556 9.30 -11.15 23.40
CA HIS A 556 7.95 -11.62 23.11
C HIS A 556 7.94 -13.08 22.63
N GLU A 557 8.86 -13.49 21.75
CA GLU A 557 8.97 -14.88 21.28
C GLU A 557 9.37 -15.86 22.40
N ARG A 558 10.31 -15.48 23.28
CA ARG A 558 10.70 -16.29 24.44
C ARG A 558 9.51 -16.46 25.41
N GLU A 559 8.83 -15.36 25.70
CA GLU A 559 7.66 -15.31 26.56
C GLU A 559 6.48 -16.13 25.99
N LEU A 560 6.26 -16.06 24.67
CA LEU A 560 5.27 -16.87 23.97
C LEU A 560 5.59 -18.36 24.08
N LYS A 561 6.85 -18.75 23.92
CA LYS A 561 7.29 -20.14 24.05
C LYS A 561 7.00 -20.70 25.45
N ILE A 562 7.38 -19.97 26.50
CA ILE A 562 7.15 -20.40 27.90
C ILE A 562 5.65 -20.57 28.17
N ARG A 563 4.82 -19.65 27.67
CA ARG A 563 3.35 -19.72 27.80
C ARG A 563 2.79 -20.94 27.06
N LEU A 564 3.24 -21.21 25.83
CA LEU A 564 2.83 -22.40 25.07
C LEU A 564 3.24 -23.70 25.77
N ASP A 565 4.45 -23.78 26.30
CA ASP A 565 4.93 -24.96 27.05
C ASP A 565 4.07 -25.19 28.32
N ARG A 566 3.63 -24.11 28.98
CA ARG A 566 2.70 -24.19 30.11
C ARG A 566 1.32 -24.71 29.71
N LEU A 567 0.77 -24.25 28.58
CA LEU A 567 -0.50 -24.76 28.07
C LEU A 567 -0.40 -26.23 27.67
N GLU A 568 0.70 -26.63 27.03
CA GLU A 568 0.94 -28.03 26.67
C GLU A 568 0.97 -28.93 27.91
N ARG A 569 1.61 -28.48 29.00
CA ARG A 569 1.60 -29.21 30.28
C ARG A 569 0.19 -29.33 30.86
N LEU A 570 -0.57 -28.24 30.91
CA LEU A 570 -1.95 -28.25 31.41
C LEU A 570 -2.86 -29.17 30.59
N TYR A 571 -2.67 -29.20 29.27
CA TYR A 571 -3.38 -30.12 28.38
C TYR A 571 -3.01 -31.58 28.66
N LYS A 572 -1.71 -31.91 28.82
CA LYS A 572 -1.24 -33.26 29.15
C LYS A 572 -1.70 -33.74 30.53
N MET A 573 -1.88 -32.83 31.47
CA MET A 573 -2.41 -33.12 32.82
C MET A 573 -3.94 -33.15 32.88
N GLU A 574 -4.62 -32.97 31.74
CA GLU A 574 -6.09 -32.90 31.64
C GLU A 574 -6.73 -31.81 32.53
N GLU A 575 -5.97 -30.76 32.87
CA GLU A 575 -6.44 -29.63 33.69
C GLU A 575 -7.19 -28.58 32.84
N PHE A 576 -8.27 -29.01 32.16
CA PHE A 576 -8.97 -28.21 31.14
C PHE A 576 -9.55 -26.87 31.64
N THR A 577 -9.98 -26.79 32.90
CA THR A 577 -10.48 -25.53 33.50
C THR A 577 -9.38 -24.49 33.61
N LYS A 578 -8.19 -24.89 34.09
CA LYS A 578 -7.02 -24.02 34.20
C LYS A 578 -6.45 -23.70 32.82
N LEU A 579 -6.44 -24.67 31.91
CA LEU A 579 -6.03 -24.47 30.51
C LEU A 579 -6.85 -23.36 29.85
N LYS A 580 -8.19 -23.39 30.01
CA LYS A 580 -9.09 -22.34 29.53
C LYS A 580 -8.75 -20.97 30.12
N GLN A 581 -8.60 -20.89 31.44
CA GLN A 581 -8.29 -19.63 32.15
C GLN A 581 -6.97 -19.01 31.68
N GLU A 582 -5.92 -19.82 31.52
CA GLU A 582 -4.59 -19.37 31.09
C GLU A 582 -4.61 -18.89 29.63
N VAL A 583 -5.32 -19.56 28.73
CA VAL A 583 -5.48 -19.08 27.34
C VAL A 583 -6.16 -17.70 27.31
N TYR A 584 -7.23 -17.50 28.09
CA TYR A 584 -7.90 -16.20 28.17
C TYR A 584 -6.99 -15.10 28.73
N LEU A 585 -6.20 -15.42 29.76
CA LEU A 585 -5.23 -14.49 30.33
C LEU A 585 -4.20 -14.04 29.27
N TYR A 586 -3.65 -14.98 28.51
CA TYR A 586 -2.65 -14.68 27.47
C TYR A 586 -3.23 -13.87 26.32
N PHE A 587 -4.47 -14.12 25.90
CA PHE A 587 -5.15 -13.26 24.92
C PHE A 587 -5.34 -11.84 25.44
N ARG A 588 -5.69 -11.65 26.72
CA ARG A 588 -5.80 -10.32 27.33
C ARG A 588 -4.45 -9.59 27.41
N GLU A 589 -3.37 -10.33 27.58
CA GLU A 589 -1.99 -9.82 27.54
C GLU A 589 -1.47 -9.57 26.11
N GLY A 590 -2.29 -9.82 25.07
CA GLY A 590 -1.95 -9.56 23.67
C GLY A 590 -1.17 -10.69 22.98
N TYR A 591 -1.01 -11.86 23.60
CA TYR A 591 -0.35 -13.02 23.01
C TYR A 591 -1.35 -13.83 22.18
N ILE A 592 -1.14 -13.93 20.87
CA ILE A 592 -2.03 -14.68 19.96
C ILE A 592 -1.22 -15.73 19.21
N HIS A 593 -1.67 -16.99 19.26
CA HIS A 593 -1.02 -18.10 18.55
C HIS A 593 -2.01 -19.26 18.28
N ASP A 594 -1.88 -19.93 17.14
CA ASP A 594 -2.81 -20.99 16.70
C ASP A 594 -2.94 -22.14 17.71
N ARG A 595 -1.81 -22.53 18.33
CA ARG A 595 -1.83 -23.55 19.41
C ARG A 595 -2.69 -23.15 20.61
N MET A 596 -2.77 -21.86 20.97
CA MET A 596 -3.63 -21.40 22.07
C MET A 596 -5.10 -21.59 21.74
N ARG A 597 -5.49 -21.31 20.48
CA ARG A 597 -6.83 -21.58 19.98
C ARG A 597 -7.16 -23.07 20.03
N PHE A 598 -6.25 -23.92 19.56
CA PHE A 598 -6.40 -25.38 19.65
C PHE A 598 -6.64 -25.85 21.09
N TYR A 599 -5.86 -25.37 22.06
CA TYR A 599 -6.02 -25.75 23.46
C TYR A 599 -7.35 -25.25 24.06
N LEU A 600 -7.81 -24.06 23.67
CA LEU A 600 -9.11 -23.53 24.08
C LEU A 600 -10.27 -24.37 23.54
N GLU A 601 -10.23 -24.75 22.26
CA GLU A 601 -11.24 -25.61 21.64
C GLU A 601 -11.31 -26.96 22.39
N LYS A 602 -10.16 -27.56 22.72
CA LYS A 602 -10.13 -28.80 23.51
C LYS A 602 -10.64 -28.65 24.94
N ALA A 603 -10.37 -27.52 25.59
CA ALA A 603 -10.92 -27.25 26.92
C ALA A 603 -12.46 -27.13 26.88
N LEU A 604 -13.01 -26.46 25.87
CA LEU A 604 -14.46 -26.28 25.70
C LEU A 604 -15.17 -27.59 25.34
N GLU A 605 -14.59 -28.41 24.45
CA GLU A 605 -15.10 -29.76 24.14
C GLU A 605 -15.21 -30.61 25.42
N ASN A 606 -14.19 -30.58 26.28
CA ASN A 606 -14.20 -31.36 27.51
C ASN A 606 -15.23 -30.86 28.52
N GLU A 607 -15.42 -29.53 28.62
CA GLU A 607 -16.46 -28.93 29.46
C GLU A 607 -17.86 -29.35 29.01
N GLN A 608 -18.14 -29.35 27.70
CA GLN A 608 -19.40 -29.84 27.15
C GLN A 608 -19.61 -31.32 27.46
N LYS A 609 -18.58 -32.17 27.29
CA LYS A 609 -18.65 -33.59 27.65
C LYS A 609 -18.93 -33.79 29.14
N SER A 610 -18.30 -33.01 30.02
CA SER A 610 -18.53 -33.06 31.47
C SER A 610 -19.96 -32.68 31.83
N ILE A 611 -20.51 -31.63 31.19
CA ILE A 611 -21.91 -31.21 31.37
C ILE A 611 -22.87 -32.31 30.90
N MET A 612 -22.65 -32.88 29.72
CA MET A 612 -23.47 -33.98 29.20
C MET A 612 -23.44 -35.19 30.13
N LYS A 613 -22.26 -35.61 30.60
CA LYS A 613 -22.12 -36.74 31.54
C LYS A 613 -22.89 -36.50 32.85
N LYS A 614 -22.84 -35.30 33.42
CA LYS A 614 -23.62 -34.95 34.62
C LYS A 614 -25.13 -34.95 34.36
N GLN A 615 -25.56 -34.54 33.17
CA GLN A 615 -26.96 -34.61 32.76
C GLN A 615 -27.43 -36.06 32.62
N ASP A 616 -26.62 -36.92 31.99
CA ASP A 616 -26.91 -38.35 31.83
C ASP A 616 -26.96 -39.07 33.18
N GLU A 617 -26.01 -38.80 34.09
CA GLU A 617 -26.02 -39.36 35.46
C GLU A 617 -27.27 -38.93 36.24
N LYS A 618 -27.70 -37.67 36.10
CA LYS A 618 -28.94 -37.17 36.72
C LYS A 618 -30.18 -37.83 36.14
N LEU A 619 -30.20 -38.06 34.82
CA LEU A 619 -31.31 -38.74 34.15
C LEU A 619 -31.37 -40.22 34.56
N LYS A 620 -30.23 -40.90 34.66
CA LYS A 620 -30.14 -42.28 35.11
C LYS A 620 -30.68 -42.47 36.53
N ARG A 621 -30.31 -41.59 37.47
CA ARG A 621 -30.85 -41.62 38.84
C ARG A 621 -32.37 -41.41 38.88
N LYS A 622 -32.90 -40.54 38.01
CA LYS A 622 -34.35 -40.34 37.89
C LYS A 622 -35.05 -41.58 37.32
N TYR A 623 -34.44 -42.24 36.34
CA TYR A 623 -34.96 -43.49 35.79
C TYR A 623 -34.98 -44.61 36.84
N GLU A 624 -33.90 -44.78 37.60
CA GLU A 624 -33.82 -45.75 38.70
C GLU A 624 -34.92 -45.50 39.76
N LEU A 625 -35.15 -44.24 40.13
CA LEU A 625 -36.23 -43.86 41.05
C LEU A 625 -37.63 -44.20 40.49
N LEU A 626 -37.86 -43.92 39.21
CA LEU A 626 -39.14 -44.26 38.55
C LEU A 626 -39.37 -45.77 38.50
N GLU A 627 -38.32 -46.56 38.27
CA GLU A 627 -38.40 -48.02 38.27
C GLU A 627 -38.74 -48.57 39.67
N GLU A 628 -38.17 -47.98 40.73
CA GLU A 628 -38.53 -48.33 42.12
C GLU A 628 -39.98 -47.97 42.45
N LEU A 629 -40.45 -46.77 42.08
CA LEU A 629 -41.83 -46.34 42.29
C LEU A 629 -42.82 -47.22 41.53
N TYR A 630 -42.47 -47.64 40.31
CA TYR A 630 -43.26 -48.58 39.51
C TYR A 630 -43.39 -49.94 40.20
N LYS A 631 -42.29 -50.48 40.74
CA LYS A 631 -42.29 -51.75 41.51
C LYS A 631 -43.14 -51.67 42.79
N LYS A 632 -43.29 -50.47 43.37
CA LYS A 632 -44.12 -50.20 44.55
C LYS A 632 -45.60 -49.95 44.25
N GLY A 633 -45.99 -49.92 42.97
CA GLY A 633 -47.39 -49.72 42.55
C GLY A 633 -47.83 -48.26 42.46
N GLU A 634 -46.91 -47.28 42.56
CA GLU A 634 -47.23 -45.85 42.49
C GLU A 634 -47.32 -45.31 41.05
N TYR A 635 -48.20 -45.91 40.24
CA TYR A 635 -48.27 -45.65 38.80
C TYR A 635 -48.60 -44.20 38.43
N GLU A 636 -49.47 -43.55 39.20
CA GLU A 636 -49.89 -42.17 38.94
C GLU A 636 -48.72 -41.19 39.13
N LEU A 637 -47.88 -41.42 40.15
CA LEU A 637 -46.68 -40.63 40.40
C LEU A 637 -45.60 -40.87 39.33
N VAL A 638 -45.44 -42.13 38.90
CA VAL A 638 -44.53 -42.49 37.79
C VAL A 638 -44.93 -41.80 36.49
N ILE A 639 -46.22 -41.79 36.13
CA ILE A 639 -46.72 -41.12 34.92
C ILE A 639 -46.46 -39.62 34.99
N LYS A 640 -46.76 -38.98 36.12
CA LYS A 640 -46.57 -37.55 36.33
C LYS A 640 -45.09 -37.15 36.21
N GLU A 641 -44.19 -37.85 36.88
CA GLU A 641 -42.75 -37.57 36.84
C GLU A 641 -42.13 -37.89 35.46
N THR A 642 -42.62 -38.92 34.77
CA THR A 642 -42.18 -39.25 33.40
C THR A 642 -42.57 -38.14 32.42
N ILE A 643 -43.80 -37.64 32.50
CA ILE A 643 -44.27 -36.49 31.71
C ILE A 643 -43.40 -35.27 32.04
N ASP A 644 -43.15 -34.97 33.31
CA ASP A 644 -42.31 -33.83 33.69
C ASP A 644 -40.87 -33.94 33.13
N ILE A 645 -40.27 -35.13 33.11
CA ILE A 645 -38.94 -35.36 32.51
C ILE A 645 -38.96 -35.15 30.99
N LEU A 646 -39.96 -35.70 30.28
CA LEU A 646 -40.08 -35.59 28.83
C LEU A 646 -40.36 -34.15 28.38
N PHE A 647 -41.19 -33.41 29.11
CA PHE A 647 -41.67 -32.09 28.68
C PHE A 647 -40.86 -30.90 29.25
N LYS A 648 -40.15 -31.02 30.39
CA LYS A 648 -39.27 -29.93 30.90
C LYS A 648 -37.84 -29.96 30.35
N ASN A 649 -37.29 -31.13 30.02
CA ASN A 649 -35.86 -31.24 29.64
C ASN A 649 -35.60 -31.23 28.12
N GLY A 650 -36.63 -31.19 27.28
CA GLY A 650 -36.51 -30.83 25.85
C GLY A 650 -35.55 -31.69 25.02
N LYS A 651 -35.30 -32.94 25.43
CA LYS A 651 -34.60 -33.95 24.62
C LYS A 651 -35.35 -35.27 24.75
N ILE A 652 -36.12 -35.59 23.71
CA ILE A 652 -36.26 -36.96 23.22
C ILE A 652 -35.21 -37.12 22.13
#